data_AF-A0A919L9J0-F1
#
_entry.id   AF-A0A919L9J0-F1
#
_cell.length_a   1.000
_cell.length_b   1.000
_cell.length_c   1.000
_cell.angle_alpha   90.00
_cell.angle_beta   90.00
_cell.angle_gamma   90.00
#
_symmetry.space_group_name_H-M   'P 1'
#
loop_
_entity.id
_entity.type
_entity.pdbx_description
1 polymer ?
#
loop_
_entity_poly.entity_id
_entity_poly.type
_entity_poly.pdbx_seq_one_letter_code
_entity_poly.pdbx_strand_id
1 'polypeptide(L)'
;MPFPVAPGLRHRQRRSAPPPGPPTPRPGSGRESGPSPHRSAFRPDIEGLRAVAVLAVLAFHAGIPGLAGGFVGVDVFFVVSGYLITGLLVREAITTGRIRIGDFFSRRARRLLPSAAVVLAAVAVAGAWLTVPLRRADLEYDVVAAALSAANWRFVSQQTDYLAAGHDQSPLLHFWSLAVEEQFYLLWAPLLALIVLGAARAVRRGRAVRSAVALVAAALTLGSFALALRWTEHSASLAYLGTPSRVWQFGVGALLALLPWHLVRGPRPLRLLCGWAGLAAIGWCVVAYDASTPYPGHAALVPTLATAAVILAAIPGRGERTATGTHGVGRLLAGRAPRAVGRLSYNLYLWHWPVLVLAEARFGTQGWPVRTALTAAAALPAFATMRWVEQPLRRSRTVSELPRRGLSVGISAIVLPVVLALVVGTTTLNLLGPAAPVQLNGLPPGAASGPHLLTRTSAAPLDDGPVVPGPVQARKDFPPDGACQVAPAVTRSPDCLFGAVDSPDRIVLLGDSHAGQWFSPMLALASQRGWALQEFVKQGCPLPRLAVDNPQLGRAYRECDTWRADTLERLRQGPRPRLIVISSLNRYTTDPQLLAEGWEKTLAPLRETGVPIVYIEDTPVPGTDVPACVSGSPEEPAACAFRRADAHQPDPLAQRIASGALPGVRSISVNPVLCPGDGPTCPVVLDRILLYRDDAHLTNVAAVVLTPRLERLLTESGALPAATPAVPAPVPAGWTQLLRDEFDGPAGSPPSAANWIHDLGTCYPGCPAPQWGTGEIETMTDSTDNVRLDGKGALEIVPTREDGRWSSGRIETRRSDFAPPPGGTLRIEASIALPDVTGPAAAGYWPAFWTLGAPLRDGYTGWPGVGEIDVMESVNGRDTVSAAMHCGVLDGGPCQEPAGLTSGPQPCDGCRTAFHSYAVEVDLAPGREEVRWYLDGRAHHRVTADRMDPETWKRAVDHGLFLILNVAIGGGLPQADGAVPGPATEPGHPMRVDHVTVSTRAPAGGS
;
A
#
# COMPACT_ATOMS: atom_id res chain seq x y z
N MET A 1 -24.70 -75.62 -10.47
CA MET A 1 -25.92 -74.81 -10.66
C MET A 1 -25.73 -73.97 -11.92
N PRO A 2 -26.75 -73.88 -12.79
CA PRO A 2 -26.65 -74.40 -14.17
C PRO A 2 -26.61 -73.27 -15.23
N PHE A 3 -25.73 -73.34 -16.24
CA PHE A 3 -25.97 -73.72 -17.67
C PHE A 3 -26.21 -72.48 -18.61
N PRO A 4 -26.07 -72.54 -19.96
CA PRO A 4 -24.81 -72.64 -20.74
C PRO A 4 -24.82 -71.92 -22.14
N VAL A 5 -23.80 -72.23 -22.97
CA VAL A 5 -23.81 -72.50 -24.44
C VAL A 5 -22.92 -71.61 -25.34
N ALA A 6 -21.93 -72.33 -25.90
CA ALA A 6 -20.92 -72.19 -26.97
C ALA A 6 -21.46 -71.80 -28.39
N PRO A 7 -20.75 -71.94 -29.56
CA PRO A 7 -19.43 -72.56 -29.84
C PRO A 7 -18.51 -72.01 -30.99
N GLY A 8 -17.27 -72.55 -31.05
CA GLY A 8 -16.51 -72.90 -32.28
C GLY A 8 -15.57 -71.83 -32.88
N LEU A 9 -14.34 -72.05 -33.38
CA LEU A 9 -13.59 -73.24 -33.82
C LEU A 9 -12.05 -72.99 -33.83
N ARG A 10 -11.28 -74.00 -33.36
CA ARG A 10 -10.02 -74.64 -33.87
C ARG A 10 -9.28 -73.99 -35.07
N HIS A 11 -7.95 -74.08 -35.31
CA HIS A 11 -6.80 -74.86 -34.80
C HIS A 11 -5.52 -74.33 -35.54
N ARG A 12 -4.35 -74.23 -34.89
CA ARG A 12 -3.19 -75.13 -35.09
C ARG A 12 -1.96 -74.73 -34.27
N GLN A 13 -1.40 -75.76 -33.65
CA GLN A 13 -0.27 -75.74 -32.73
C GLN A 13 1.10 -75.75 -33.43
N ARG A 14 2.07 -75.25 -32.65
CA ARG A 14 3.52 -75.42 -32.65
C ARG A 14 4.06 -76.78 -33.17
N ARG A 15 5.25 -76.71 -33.79
CA ARG A 15 6.29 -77.75 -33.76
C ARG A 15 7.64 -77.10 -33.37
N SER A 16 8.51 -77.89 -32.75
CA SER A 16 9.69 -77.53 -31.94
C SER A 16 11.04 -77.95 -32.56
N ALA A 17 12.10 -77.17 -32.22
CA ALA A 17 13.57 -77.42 -32.23
C ALA A 17 14.30 -77.54 -33.60
N PRO A 18 15.63 -77.26 -33.73
CA PRO A 18 16.71 -77.05 -32.74
C PRO A 18 17.53 -75.72 -32.90
N PRO A 19 18.51 -75.38 -32.03
CA PRO A 19 19.29 -74.15 -32.15
C PRO A 19 20.56 -74.34 -33.00
N PRO A 20 21.00 -73.32 -33.74
CA PRO A 20 22.44 -73.23 -34.04
C PRO A 20 23.01 -71.80 -33.99
N GLY A 21 24.13 -71.68 -33.26
CA GLY A 21 25.32 -70.90 -33.64
C GLY A 21 25.29 -69.36 -33.53
N PRO A 22 26.31 -68.73 -32.93
CA PRO A 22 26.50 -67.29 -33.05
C PRO A 22 27.05 -66.97 -34.45
N PRO A 23 26.48 -66.01 -35.21
CA PRO A 23 27.11 -65.57 -36.44
C PRO A 23 28.23 -64.57 -36.13
N THR A 24 29.42 -64.95 -36.57
CA THR A 24 30.58 -64.08 -36.81
C THR A 24 30.22 -62.92 -37.75
N PRO A 25 30.91 -61.76 -37.64
CA PRO A 25 30.67 -60.63 -38.52
C PRO A 25 31.38 -60.86 -39.86
N ARG A 26 30.64 -60.78 -40.97
CA ARG A 26 31.23 -60.65 -42.31
C ARG A 26 30.77 -59.38 -43.03
N PRO A 27 31.64 -58.82 -43.89
CA PRO A 27 31.60 -57.45 -44.37
C PRO A 27 30.88 -57.33 -45.72
N GLY A 28 30.21 -56.21 -45.95
CA GLY A 28 29.49 -55.94 -47.20
C GLY A 28 29.29 -54.45 -47.41
N SER A 29 30.16 -53.89 -48.23
CA SER A 29 30.13 -52.57 -48.85
C SER A 29 28.80 -52.24 -49.55
N GLY A 30 28.40 -50.96 -49.47
CA GLY A 30 27.34 -50.40 -50.31
C GLY A 30 27.31 -48.88 -50.20
N ARG A 31 28.15 -48.20 -50.98
CA ARG A 31 28.00 -46.77 -51.28
C ARG A 31 26.62 -46.55 -51.90
N GLU A 32 25.70 -45.91 -51.18
CA GLU A 32 24.71 -45.04 -51.79
C GLU A 32 25.03 -43.60 -51.40
N SER A 33 25.85 -43.01 -52.25
CA SER A 33 26.05 -41.59 -52.40
C SER A 33 24.76 -40.95 -52.92
N GLY A 34 23.88 -40.55 -52.01
CA GLY A 34 22.93 -39.46 -52.24
C GLY A 34 23.44 -38.22 -51.48
N PRO A 35 23.71 -37.07 -52.13
CA PRO A 35 24.12 -35.87 -51.42
C PRO A 35 22.94 -35.37 -50.56
N SER A 36 22.97 -35.68 -49.26
CA SER A 36 22.02 -35.08 -48.32
C SER A 36 22.33 -33.58 -48.17
N PRO A 37 21.38 -32.66 -48.40
CA PRO A 37 21.66 -31.23 -48.34
C PRO A 37 21.88 -30.81 -46.87
N HIS A 38 23.13 -30.48 -46.53
CA HIS A 38 23.60 -29.76 -45.34
C HIS A 38 22.84 -29.99 -44.01
N ARG A 39 23.28 -30.98 -43.23
CA ARG A 39 23.11 -30.97 -41.76
C ARG A 39 23.64 -29.64 -41.23
N SER A 40 22.89 -28.93 -40.38
CA SER A 40 23.44 -27.81 -39.62
C SER A 40 24.58 -28.35 -38.74
N ALA A 41 25.82 -28.03 -39.09
CA ALA A 41 26.96 -28.37 -38.26
C ALA A 41 26.78 -27.71 -36.88
N PHE A 42 26.90 -28.50 -35.82
CA PHE A 42 26.88 -28.03 -34.44
C PHE A 42 27.96 -26.95 -34.24
N ARG A 43 27.62 -25.85 -33.55
CA ARG A 43 28.49 -24.69 -33.32
C ARG A 43 29.04 -24.69 -31.88
N PRO A 44 30.20 -25.32 -31.62
CA PRO A 44 30.77 -25.42 -30.28
C PRO A 44 31.21 -24.06 -29.69
N ASP A 45 31.54 -23.12 -30.57
CA ASP A 45 31.89 -21.74 -30.23
C ASP A 45 30.73 -20.98 -29.57
N ILE A 46 29.48 -21.25 -29.96
CA ILE A 46 28.30 -20.65 -29.34
C ILE A 46 28.08 -21.18 -27.91
N GLU A 47 28.38 -22.46 -27.64
CA GLU A 47 28.39 -22.96 -26.26
C GLU A 47 29.44 -22.26 -25.41
N GLY A 48 30.65 -22.05 -25.94
CA GLY A 48 31.70 -21.30 -25.25
C GLY A 48 31.31 -19.84 -25.01
N LEU A 49 30.65 -19.18 -25.95
CA LEU A 49 30.18 -17.81 -25.79
C LEU A 49 29.12 -17.70 -24.68
N ARG A 50 28.24 -18.70 -24.56
CA ARG A 50 27.30 -18.81 -23.43
C ARG A 50 28.02 -19.00 -22.09
N ALA A 51 29.21 -19.62 -22.08
CA ALA A 51 30.02 -19.71 -20.87
C ALA A 51 30.60 -18.36 -20.45
N VAL A 52 31.10 -17.57 -21.41
CA VAL A 52 31.56 -16.19 -21.14
C VAL A 52 30.41 -15.37 -20.55
N ALA A 53 29.23 -15.45 -21.16
CA ALA A 53 28.04 -14.74 -20.72
C ALA A 53 27.60 -15.11 -19.28
N VAL A 54 27.48 -16.41 -18.95
CA VAL A 54 27.05 -16.82 -17.59
C VAL A 54 28.10 -16.48 -16.55
N LEU A 55 29.39 -16.65 -16.84
CA LEU A 55 30.46 -16.36 -15.88
C LEU A 55 30.55 -14.87 -15.56
N ALA A 56 30.31 -14.00 -16.54
CA ALA A 56 30.22 -12.57 -16.32
C ALA A 56 29.07 -12.22 -15.36
N VAL A 57 27.87 -12.76 -15.59
CA VAL A 57 26.71 -12.53 -14.70
C VAL A 57 26.95 -13.05 -13.29
N LEU A 58 27.53 -14.23 -13.15
CA LEU A 58 27.85 -14.82 -11.85
C LEU A 58 28.89 -14.00 -11.09
N ALA A 59 29.92 -13.48 -11.77
CA ALA A 59 30.90 -12.60 -11.15
C ALA A 59 30.29 -11.30 -10.64
N PHE A 60 29.36 -10.72 -11.42
CA PHE A 60 28.58 -9.55 -11.02
C PHE A 60 27.74 -9.83 -9.77
N HIS A 61 26.94 -10.90 -9.77
CA HIS A 61 26.10 -11.26 -8.61
C HIS A 61 26.90 -11.67 -7.37
N ALA A 62 28.10 -12.23 -7.55
CA ALA A 62 29.01 -12.51 -6.45
C ALA A 62 29.68 -11.24 -5.89
N GLY A 63 29.52 -10.08 -6.52
CA GLY A 63 30.11 -8.82 -6.10
C GLY A 63 31.63 -8.78 -6.22
N ILE A 64 32.22 -9.52 -7.17
CA ILE A 64 33.68 -9.59 -7.33
C ILE A 64 34.21 -8.19 -7.74
N PRO A 65 35.16 -7.62 -6.98
CA PRO A 65 35.72 -6.30 -7.29
C PRO A 65 36.27 -6.22 -8.72
N GLY A 66 35.94 -5.12 -9.42
CA GLY A 66 36.39 -4.89 -10.80
C GLY A 66 35.61 -5.66 -11.88
N LEU A 67 34.57 -6.42 -11.53
CA LEU A 67 33.70 -7.14 -12.48
C LEU A 67 32.22 -6.70 -12.39
N ALA A 68 31.99 -5.44 -12.00
CA ALA A 68 30.65 -4.87 -11.80
C ALA A 68 29.82 -4.81 -13.10
N GLY A 69 30.46 -4.77 -14.26
CA GLY A 69 29.80 -4.76 -15.57
C GLY A 69 29.32 -6.14 -16.03
N GLY A 70 29.45 -7.19 -15.21
CA GLY A 70 29.13 -8.57 -15.59
C GLY A 70 27.67 -8.79 -16.03
N PHE A 71 26.76 -7.88 -15.68
CA PHE A 71 25.36 -7.89 -16.12
C PHE A 71 25.20 -7.84 -17.66
N VAL A 72 26.18 -7.31 -18.41
CA VAL A 72 26.18 -7.31 -19.88
C VAL A 72 26.18 -8.72 -20.49
N GLY A 73 26.51 -9.75 -19.71
CA GLY A 73 26.39 -11.14 -20.13
C GLY A 73 24.97 -11.52 -20.58
N VAL A 74 23.94 -10.87 -20.05
CA VAL A 74 22.54 -11.08 -20.47
C VAL A 74 22.32 -10.64 -21.92
N ASP A 75 22.93 -9.54 -22.37
CA ASP A 75 22.87 -9.08 -23.76
C ASP A 75 23.49 -10.08 -24.72
N VAL A 76 24.59 -10.71 -24.31
CA VAL A 76 25.24 -11.80 -25.08
C VAL A 76 24.25 -12.96 -25.25
N PHE A 77 23.51 -13.33 -24.20
CA PHE A 77 22.47 -14.36 -24.29
C PHE A 77 21.34 -13.99 -25.23
N PHE A 78 20.84 -12.75 -25.18
CA PHE A 78 19.75 -12.28 -26.04
C PHE A 78 20.13 -12.30 -27.52
N VAL A 79 21.34 -11.86 -27.89
CA VAL A 79 21.84 -11.94 -29.27
C VAL A 79 21.99 -13.41 -29.71
N VAL A 80 22.58 -14.27 -28.89
CA VAL A 80 22.72 -15.71 -29.19
C VAL A 80 21.36 -16.37 -29.39
N SER A 81 20.40 -16.03 -28.54
CA SER A 81 19.01 -16.51 -28.59
C SER A 81 18.34 -16.13 -29.92
N GLY A 82 18.35 -14.84 -30.26
CA GLY A 82 17.77 -14.33 -31.50
C GLY A 82 18.38 -14.98 -32.75
N TYR A 83 19.70 -15.20 -32.74
CA TYR A 83 20.42 -15.89 -33.82
C TYR A 83 19.99 -17.35 -33.98
N LEU A 84 19.97 -18.12 -32.89
CA LEU A 84 19.66 -19.55 -32.94
C LEU A 84 18.19 -19.79 -33.30
N ILE A 85 17.25 -19.10 -32.65
CA ILE A 85 15.83 -19.35 -32.85
C ILE A 85 15.38 -18.90 -34.24
N THR A 86 15.79 -17.71 -34.68
CA THR A 86 15.47 -17.23 -36.04
C THR A 86 16.06 -18.16 -37.10
N GLY A 87 17.33 -18.56 -36.94
CA GLY A 87 17.99 -19.46 -37.88
C GLY A 87 17.33 -20.84 -37.95
N LEU A 88 16.80 -21.36 -36.83
CA LEU A 88 16.06 -22.62 -36.79
C LEU A 88 14.70 -22.51 -37.49
N LEU A 89 13.90 -21.50 -37.12
CA LEU A 89 12.54 -21.31 -37.65
C LEU A 89 12.53 -20.98 -39.14
N VAL A 90 13.42 -20.09 -39.59
CA VAL A 90 13.53 -19.72 -41.02
C VAL A 90 14.04 -20.89 -41.84
N ARG A 91 14.95 -21.70 -41.31
CA ARG A 91 15.40 -22.93 -41.98
C ARG A 91 14.23 -23.90 -42.15
N GLU A 92 13.48 -24.17 -41.09
CA GLU A 92 12.30 -25.04 -41.14
C GLU A 92 11.25 -24.53 -42.14
N ALA A 93 10.99 -23.23 -42.15
CA ALA A 93 10.09 -22.58 -43.09
C ALA A 93 10.54 -22.77 -44.54
N ILE A 94 11.85 -22.61 -44.81
CA ILE A 94 12.40 -22.75 -46.17
C ILE A 94 12.43 -24.23 -46.61
N THR A 95 12.76 -25.15 -45.71
CA THR A 95 12.90 -26.58 -46.07
C THR A 95 11.56 -27.32 -46.12
N THR A 96 10.60 -26.94 -45.28
CA THR A 96 9.32 -27.65 -45.14
C THR A 96 8.11 -26.84 -45.60
N GLY A 97 8.29 -25.56 -45.91
CA GLY A 97 7.20 -24.66 -46.33
C GLY A 97 6.30 -24.16 -45.20
N ARG A 98 6.52 -24.58 -43.95
CA ARG A 98 5.74 -24.18 -42.78
C ARG A 98 6.58 -24.20 -41.51
N ILE A 99 6.08 -23.60 -40.43
CA ILE A 99 6.68 -23.67 -39.10
C ILE A 99 5.78 -24.51 -38.21
N ARG A 100 6.31 -25.59 -37.61
CA ARG A 100 5.57 -26.45 -36.68
C ARG A 100 5.69 -25.91 -35.26
N ILE A 101 4.87 -24.91 -34.94
CA ILE A 101 4.87 -24.21 -33.65
C ILE A 101 4.77 -25.18 -32.46
N GLY A 102 3.89 -26.18 -32.53
CA GLY A 102 3.75 -27.19 -31.47
C GLY A 102 5.03 -28.00 -31.23
N ASP A 103 5.74 -28.38 -32.30
CA ASP A 103 7.01 -29.12 -32.20
C ASP A 103 8.13 -28.24 -31.62
N PHE A 104 8.13 -26.95 -31.99
CA PHE A 104 9.06 -25.95 -31.49
C PHE A 104 8.92 -25.79 -29.97
N PHE A 105 7.73 -25.45 -29.47
CA PHE A 105 7.49 -25.26 -28.04
C PHE A 105 7.60 -26.57 -27.26
N SER A 106 7.20 -27.71 -27.83
CA SER A 106 7.35 -29.02 -27.17
C SER A 106 8.82 -29.39 -26.90
N ARG A 107 9.73 -29.12 -27.84
CA ARG A 107 11.17 -29.36 -27.63
C ARG A 107 11.74 -28.43 -26.56
N ARG A 108 11.28 -27.18 -26.53
CA ARG A 108 11.76 -26.16 -25.59
C ARG A 108 11.23 -26.41 -24.18
N ALA A 109 9.95 -26.71 -24.03
CA ALA A 109 9.30 -27.09 -22.78
C ALA A 109 10.06 -28.21 -22.07
N ARG A 110 10.34 -29.33 -22.78
CA ARG A 110 11.10 -30.48 -22.23
C ARG A 110 12.54 -30.18 -21.83
N ARG A 111 13.11 -29.09 -22.34
CA ARG A 111 14.49 -28.70 -22.07
C ARG A 111 14.58 -27.71 -20.91
N LEU A 112 13.62 -26.79 -20.76
CA LEU A 112 13.77 -25.65 -19.85
C LEU A 112 12.88 -25.75 -18.63
N LEU A 113 11.60 -26.10 -18.82
CA LEU A 113 10.60 -26.05 -17.76
C LEU A 113 10.85 -27.05 -16.63
N PRO A 114 11.29 -28.30 -16.87
CA PRO A 114 11.59 -29.21 -15.76
C PRO A 114 12.65 -28.70 -14.80
N SER A 115 13.73 -28.11 -15.31
CA SER A 115 14.76 -27.55 -14.43
C SER A 115 14.27 -26.30 -13.70
N ALA A 116 13.54 -25.42 -14.38
CA ALA A 116 12.93 -24.25 -13.75
C ALA A 116 11.97 -24.68 -12.64
N ALA A 117 11.15 -25.71 -12.87
CA ALA A 117 10.22 -26.24 -11.88
C ALA A 117 10.92 -26.75 -10.61
N VAL A 118 12.06 -27.44 -10.76
CA VAL A 118 12.86 -27.89 -9.62
C VAL A 118 13.35 -26.70 -8.80
N VAL A 119 13.87 -25.66 -9.46
CA VAL A 119 14.35 -24.46 -8.76
C VAL A 119 13.19 -23.70 -8.11
N LEU A 120 12.09 -23.48 -8.82
CA LEU A 120 10.91 -22.80 -8.28
C LEU A 120 10.32 -23.55 -7.07
N ALA A 121 10.23 -24.89 -7.14
CA ALA A 121 9.79 -25.69 -6.01
C ALA A 121 10.80 -25.63 -4.85
N ALA A 122 12.11 -25.71 -5.13
CA ALA A 122 13.14 -25.58 -4.10
C ALA A 122 13.12 -24.21 -3.44
N VAL A 123 12.88 -23.13 -4.18
CA VAL A 123 12.75 -21.77 -3.65
C VAL A 123 11.45 -21.61 -2.86
N ALA A 124 10.33 -22.16 -3.34
CA ALA A 124 9.06 -22.12 -2.61
C ALA A 124 9.19 -22.86 -1.26
N VAL A 125 9.81 -24.05 -1.24
CA VAL A 125 10.11 -24.77 0.00
C VAL A 125 11.11 -23.98 0.82
N ALA A 126 12.31 -23.71 0.34
CA ALA A 126 13.34 -23.02 1.12
C ALA A 126 12.86 -21.66 1.66
N GLY A 127 12.09 -20.91 0.87
CA GLY A 127 11.44 -19.67 1.30
C GLY A 127 10.48 -19.88 2.47
N ALA A 128 9.62 -20.91 2.41
CA ALA A 128 8.73 -21.23 3.52
C ALA A 128 9.47 -21.47 4.86
N TRP A 129 10.71 -21.97 4.82
CA TRP A 129 11.51 -22.28 6.00
C TRP A 129 12.51 -21.18 6.40
N LEU A 130 13.05 -20.45 5.42
CA LEU A 130 14.14 -19.49 5.62
C LEU A 130 13.69 -18.03 5.63
N THR A 131 12.46 -17.72 5.20
CA THR A 131 11.92 -16.36 5.21
C THR A 131 10.80 -16.19 6.23
N VAL A 132 10.62 -14.94 6.66
CA VAL A 132 9.56 -14.51 7.58
C VAL A 132 8.18 -14.55 6.88
N PRO A 133 7.08 -14.76 7.62
CA PRO A 133 5.73 -14.93 7.06
C PRO A 133 5.35 -13.91 6.00
N LEU A 134 5.59 -12.61 6.23
CA LEU A 134 5.21 -11.57 5.27
C LEU A 134 5.98 -11.68 3.94
N ARG A 135 7.26 -12.09 3.97
CA ARG A 135 8.06 -12.34 2.75
C ARG A 135 7.65 -13.60 2.01
N ARG A 136 7.02 -14.57 2.67
CA ARG A 136 6.50 -15.78 2.00
C ARG A 136 5.37 -15.44 1.04
N ALA A 137 4.50 -14.50 1.43
CA ALA A 137 3.43 -14.00 0.56
C ALA A 137 3.99 -13.26 -0.67
N ASP A 138 5.03 -12.44 -0.52
CA ASP A 138 5.68 -11.80 -1.67
C ASP A 138 6.33 -12.85 -2.60
N LEU A 139 7.01 -13.84 -2.02
CA LEU A 139 7.66 -14.91 -2.74
C LEU A 139 6.69 -15.78 -3.53
N GLU A 140 5.46 -16.00 -3.04
CA GLU A 140 4.41 -16.70 -3.77
C GLU A 140 4.13 -16.02 -5.12
N TYR A 141 3.87 -14.71 -5.11
CA TYR A 141 3.61 -13.95 -6.33
C TYR A 141 4.81 -13.97 -7.28
N ASP A 142 6.03 -13.95 -6.73
CA ASP A 142 7.25 -14.04 -7.53
C ASP A 142 7.42 -15.42 -8.18
N VAL A 143 7.08 -16.51 -7.47
CA VAL A 143 7.07 -17.88 -8.02
C VAL A 143 6.04 -17.99 -9.13
N VAL A 144 4.83 -17.47 -8.93
CA VAL A 144 3.76 -17.48 -9.95
C VAL A 144 4.20 -16.67 -11.18
N ALA A 145 4.72 -15.46 -10.98
CA ALA A 145 5.21 -14.62 -12.07
C ALA A 145 6.38 -15.28 -12.82
N ALA A 146 7.32 -15.92 -12.13
CA ALA A 146 8.42 -16.65 -12.74
C ALA A 146 7.93 -17.87 -13.54
N ALA A 147 7.02 -18.67 -12.99
CA ALA A 147 6.44 -19.85 -13.64
C ALA A 147 5.67 -19.49 -14.93
N LEU A 148 4.97 -18.35 -14.91
CA LEU A 148 4.21 -17.83 -16.06
C LEU A 148 5.04 -17.00 -17.03
N SER A 149 6.36 -16.89 -16.83
CA SER A 149 7.26 -16.05 -17.64
C SER A 149 6.85 -14.57 -17.66
N ALA A 150 6.40 -14.05 -16.51
CA ALA A 150 5.99 -12.66 -16.26
C ALA A 150 6.79 -11.97 -15.13
N ALA A 151 7.83 -12.63 -14.60
CA ALA A 151 8.66 -12.11 -13.50
C ALA A 151 9.21 -10.70 -13.77
N ASN A 152 9.59 -10.39 -15.01
CA ASN A 152 10.10 -9.07 -15.35
C ASN A 152 9.07 -7.95 -15.11
N TRP A 153 7.79 -8.19 -15.41
CA TRP A 153 6.71 -7.21 -15.17
C TRP A 153 6.33 -7.10 -13.70
N ARG A 154 6.45 -8.19 -12.94
CA ARG A 154 6.32 -8.19 -11.47
C ARG A 154 7.36 -7.27 -10.83
N PHE A 155 8.63 -7.37 -11.23
CA PHE A 155 9.70 -6.54 -10.68
C PHE A 155 9.65 -5.09 -11.19
N VAL A 156 9.15 -4.85 -12.40
CA VAL A 156 8.82 -3.49 -12.88
C VAL A 156 7.73 -2.84 -12.03
N SER A 157 6.67 -3.55 -11.66
CA SER A 157 5.60 -2.98 -10.84
C SER A 157 6.02 -2.74 -9.39
N GLN A 158 7.01 -3.48 -8.90
CA GLN A 158 7.69 -3.22 -7.62
C GLN A 158 8.74 -2.11 -7.72
N GLN A 159 8.93 -1.49 -8.90
CA GLN A 159 9.95 -0.48 -9.17
C GLN A 159 11.36 -0.92 -8.74
N THR A 160 11.66 -2.20 -8.89
CA THR A 160 12.97 -2.75 -8.49
C THR A 160 14.07 -2.13 -9.34
N ASP A 161 15.02 -1.48 -8.69
CA ASP A 161 16.30 -1.14 -9.30
C ASP A 161 17.21 -2.37 -9.24
N TYR A 162 17.45 -2.98 -10.41
CA TYR A 162 18.25 -4.19 -10.53
C TYR A 162 19.74 -3.94 -10.28
N LEU A 163 20.23 -2.72 -10.56
CA LEU A 163 21.65 -2.37 -10.48
C LEU A 163 22.02 -1.73 -9.14
N ALA A 164 21.03 -1.25 -8.38
CA ALA A 164 21.24 -0.83 -7.00
C ALA A 164 21.40 -2.03 -6.06
N ALA A 165 22.35 -1.91 -5.13
CA ALA A 165 22.47 -2.83 -4.00
C ALA A 165 21.36 -2.51 -2.99
N GLY A 166 20.44 -3.44 -2.78
CA GLY A 166 19.36 -3.31 -1.80
C GLY A 166 19.26 -4.55 -0.93
N HIS A 167 18.90 -4.35 0.33
CA HIS A 167 18.43 -5.43 1.19
C HIS A 167 17.02 -5.83 0.70
N ASP A 168 16.72 -7.12 0.66
CA ASP A 168 15.37 -7.68 0.38
C ASP A 168 15.02 -7.97 -1.09
N GLN A 169 16.02 -8.30 -1.90
CA GLN A 169 15.78 -8.78 -3.26
C GLN A 169 15.09 -10.16 -3.27
N SER A 170 14.22 -10.35 -4.26
CA SER A 170 13.58 -11.65 -4.49
C SER A 170 14.63 -12.72 -4.85
N PRO A 171 14.56 -13.93 -4.24
CA PRO A 171 15.35 -15.09 -4.68
C PRO A 171 15.09 -15.50 -6.13
N LEU A 172 14.07 -14.92 -6.78
CA LEU A 172 13.71 -15.16 -8.17
C LEU A 172 13.95 -13.96 -9.08
N LEU A 173 14.58 -12.88 -8.60
CA LEU A 173 14.80 -11.65 -9.38
C LEU A 173 15.38 -11.96 -10.77
N HIS A 174 16.46 -12.74 -10.84
CA HIS A 174 17.13 -13.16 -12.07
C HIS A 174 16.23 -13.86 -13.13
N PHE A 175 15.03 -14.34 -12.79
CA PHE A 175 14.08 -14.89 -13.77
C PHE A 175 13.53 -13.84 -14.75
N TRP A 176 13.71 -12.54 -14.46
CA TRP A 176 13.28 -11.47 -15.37
C TRP A 176 13.82 -11.66 -16.79
N SER A 177 15.10 -12.04 -16.95
CA SER A 177 15.74 -12.16 -18.26
C SER A 177 15.24 -13.39 -19.02
N LEU A 178 14.91 -14.46 -18.29
CA LEU A 178 14.27 -15.65 -18.84
C LEU A 178 12.85 -15.35 -19.30
N ALA A 179 12.10 -14.55 -18.53
CA ALA A 179 10.76 -14.10 -18.90
C ALA A 179 10.80 -13.27 -20.19
N VAL A 180 11.72 -12.30 -20.31
CA VAL A 180 11.95 -11.52 -21.55
C VAL A 180 12.26 -12.44 -22.73
N GLU A 181 13.16 -13.42 -22.53
CA GLU A 181 13.54 -14.38 -23.57
C GLU A 181 12.35 -15.26 -24.02
N GLU A 182 11.55 -15.80 -23.09
CA GLU A 182 10.38 -16.63 -23.45
C GLU A 182 9.25 -15.80 -24.08
N GLN A 183 9.01 -14.57 -23.60
CA GLN A 183 8.07 -13.63 -24.22
C GLN A 183 8.46 -13.30 -25.66
N PHE A 184 9.75 -13.09 -25.93
CA PHE A 184 10.24 -12.91 -27.30
C PHE A 184 9.88 -14.13 -28.17
N TYR A 185 10.03 -15.37 -27.70
CA TYR A 185 9.67 -16.54 -28.52
C TYR A 185 8.18 -16.73 -28.73
N LEU A 186 7.38 -16.46 -27.68
CA LEU A 186 5.92 -16.52 -27.74
C LEU A 186 5.38 -15.56 -28.80
N LEU A 187 6.03 -14.41 -28.99
CA LEU A 187 5.70 -13.46 -30.05
C LEU A 187 6.34 -13.85 -31.41
N TRP A 188 7.64 -14.14 -31.42
CA TRP A 188 8.44 -14.27 -32.64
C TRP A 188 8.07 -15.50 -33.47
N ALA A 189 7.85 -16.66 -32.85
CA ALA A 189 7.55 -17.90 -33.59
C ALA A 189 6.20 -17.84 -34.34
N PRO A 190 5.09 -17.39 -33.71
CA PRO A 190 3.83 -17.15 -34.43
C PRO A 190 3.94 -16.06 -35.49
N LEU A 191 4.62 -14.95 -35.20
CA LEU A 191 4.83 -13.87 -36.16
C LEU A 191 5.56 -14.37 -37.42
N LEU A 192 6.62 -15.17 -37.26
CA LEU A 192 7.33 -15.79 -38.37
C LEU A 192 6.43 -16.76 -39.15
N ALA A 193 5.60 -17.54 -38.46
CA ALA A 193 4.67 -18.45 -39.12
C ALA A 193 3.64 -17.69 -39.99
N LEU A 194 3.14 -16.55 -39.51
CA LEU A 194 2.25 -15.66 -40.27
C LEU A 194 2.95 -15.04 -41.49
N ILE A 195 4.20 -14.57 -41.33
CA ILE A 195 4.99 -14.06 -42.45
C ILE A 195 5.21 -15.14 -43.51
N VAL A 196 5.52 -16.38 -43.09
CA VAL A 196 5.69 -17.52 -43.99
C VAL A 196 4.39 -17.84 -44.72
N LEU A 197 3.24 -17.81 -44.03
CA LEU A 197 1.93 -18.04 -44.64
C LEU A 197 1.57 -16.96 -45.66
N GLY A 198 1.83 -15.69 -45.34
CA GLY A 198 1.61 -14.55 -46.25
C GLY A 198 2.53 -14.59 -47.47
N ALA A 199 3.81 -14.87 -47.26
CA ALA A 199 4.81 -14.98 -48.33
C ALA A 199 4.66 -16.25 -49.18
N ALA A 200 3.95 -17.28 -48.71
CA ALA A 200 3.65 -18.48 -49.49
C ALA A 200 2.78 -18.20 -50.73
N ARG A 201 2.06 -17.06 -50.75
CA ARG A 201 1.31 -16.55 -51.92
C ARG A 201 2.19 -15.86 -52.97
N ALA A 202 3.43 -15.48 -52.63
CA ALA A 202 4.36 -14.84 -53.55
C ALA A 202 5.35 -15.87 -54.15
N VAL A 203 5.52 -15.85 -55.46
CA VAL A 203 6.13 -16.90 -56.32
C VAL A 203 7.65 -17.15 -56.11
N ARG A 204 8.29 -16.69 -55.02
CA ARG A 204 9.71 -16.98 -54.71
C ARG A 204 9.95 -17.23 -53.22
N ARG A 205 9.34 -18.30 -52.69
CA ARG A 205 9.26 -18.67 -51.25
C ARG A 205 10.55 -18.46 -50.44
N GLY A 206 11.74 -18.76 -50.97
CA GLY A 206 12.99 -18.69 -50.18
C GLY A 206 13.54 -17.27 -49.95
N ARG A 207 13.68 -16.45 -51.01
CA ARG A 207 14.22 -15.09 -50.90
C ARG A 207 13.19 -14.12 -50.32
N ALA A 208 11.92 -14.26 -50.73
CA ALA A 208 10.83 -13.42 -50.25
C ALA A 208 10.64 -13.56 -48.72
N VAL A 209 10.62 -14.79 -48.19
CA VAL A 209 10.51 -15.02 -46.73
C VAL A 209 11.68 -14.41 -45.98
N ARG A 210 12.93 -14.61 -46.44
CA ARG A 210 14.10 -14.02 -45.77
C ARG A 210 14.05 -12.50 -45.75
N SER A 211 13.71 -11.87 -46.88
CA SER A 211 13.60 -10.41 -46.96
C SER A 211 12.47 -9.88 -46.08
N ALA A 212 11.30 -10.52 -46.09
CA ALA A 212 10.17 -10.11 -45.25
C ALA A 212 10.50 -10.22 -43.75
N VAL A 213 11.07 -11.35 -43.32
CA VAL A 213 11.49 -11.53 -41.92
C VAL A 213 12.59 -10.54 -41.56
N ALA A 214 13.54 -10.24 -42.45
CA ALA A 214 14.60 -9.27 -42.19
C ALA A 214 14.05 -7.84 -42.04
N LEU A 215 13.07 -7.44 -42.87
CA LEU A 215 12.40 -6.13 -42.74
C LEU A 215 11.65 -6.01 -41.42
N VAL A 216 10.88 -7.03 -41.03
CA VAL A 216 10.15 -7.05 -39.75
C VAL A 216 11.13 -7.07 -38.57
N ALA A 217 12.17 -7.90 -38.62
CA ALA A 217 13.21 -7.92 -37.60
C ALA A 217 13.89 -6.55 -37.46
N ALA A 218 14.22 -5.89 -38.57
CA ALA A 218 14.84 -4.57 -38.57
C ALA A 218 13.92 -3.51 -37.96
N ALA A 219 12.64 -3.49 -38.35
CA ALA A 219 11.65 -2.56 -37.80
C ALA A 219 11.47 -2.75 -36.28
N LEU A 220 11.33 -4.01 -35.82
CA LEU A 220 11.24 -4.32 -34.38
C LEU A 220 12.52 -3.96 -33.63
N THR A 221 13.69 -4.21 -34.23
CA THR A 221 14.99 -3.87 -33.63
C THR A 221 15.13 -2.36 -33.45
N LEU A 222 14.83 -1.57 -34.49
CA LEU A 222 14.93 -0.12 -34.43
C LEU A 222 13.91 0.49 -33.48
N GLY A 223 12.66 0.03 -33.50
CA GLY A 223 11.61 0.50 -32.59
C GLY A 223 11.93 0.16 -31.13
N SER A 224 12.38 -1.07 -30.86
CA SER A 224 12.79 -1.50 -29.51
C SER A 224 14.03 -0.75 -29.02
N PHE A 225 15.01 -0.47 -29.89
CA PHE A 225 16.20 0.31 -29.53
C PHE A 225 15.86 1.78 -29.24
N ALA A 226 15.01 2.41 -30.07
CA ALA A 226 14.53 3.77 -29.81
C ALA A 226 13.77 3.87 -28.48
N LEU A 227 12.96 2.85 -28.16
CA LEU A 227 12.27 2.77 -26.88
C LEU A 227 13.25 2.57 -25.72
N ALA A 228 14.30 1.76 -25.91
CA ALA A 228 15.34 1.58 -24.92
C ALA A 228 16.06 2.89 -24.58
N LEU A 229 16.40 3.70 -25.60
CA LEU A 229 17.00 5.03 -25.40
C LEU A 229 16.05 5.93 -24.58
N ARG A 230 14.79 6.02 -24.99
CA ARG A 230 13.78 6.84 -24.30
C ARG A 230 13.54 6.40 -22.86
N TRP A 231 13.37 5.10 -22.62
CA TRP A 231 13.08 4.60 -21.27
C TRP A 231 14.29 4.66 -20.35
N THR A 232 15.52 4.53 -20.86
CA THR A 232 16.74 4.69 -20.04
C THR A 232 16.80 6.11 -19.44
N GLU A 233 16.21 7.11 -20.11
CA GLU A 233 16.12 8.48 -19.59
C GLU A 233 14.96 8.67 -18.60
N HIS A 234 13.93 7.81 -18.56
CA HIS A 234 12.74 8.03 -17.73
C HIS A 234 12.56 7.02 -16.60
N SER A 235 13.08 5.80 -16.73
CA SER A 235 12.96 4.75 -15.71
C SER A 235 13.95 3.62 -16.00
N ALA A 236 14.97 3.48 -15.14
CA ALA A 236 15.92 2.37 -15.22
C ALA A 236 15.25 0.99 -15.12
N SER A 237 14.27 0.83 -14.21
CA SER A 237 13.53 -0.44 -14.06
C SER A 237 12.80 -0.84 -15.35
N LEU A 238 12.05 0.07 -15.97
CA LEU A 238 11.38 -0.19 -17.25
C LEU A 238 12.37 -0.44 -18.39
N ALA A 239 13.44 0.34 -18.47
CA ALA A 239 14.44 0.20 -19.51
C ALA A 239 15.18 -1.14 -19.44
N TYR A 240 15.50 -1.58 -18.22
CA TYR A 240 16.32 -2.77 -17.97
C TYR A 240 15.50 -4.07 -17.98
N LEU A 241 14.36 -4.09 -17.28
CA LEU A 241 13.52 -5.29 -17.10
C LEU A 241 12.42 -5.43 -18.17
N GLY A 242 12.00 -4.32 -18.79
CA GLY A 242 10.90 -4.31 -19.76
C GLY A 242 11.24 -5.05 -21.05
N THR A 243 10.37 -5.96 -21.48
CA THR A 243 10.57 -6.68 -22.76
C THR A 243 10.68 -5.73 -23.97
N PRO A 244 9.83 -4.69 -24.12
CA PRO A 244 9.86 -3.81 -25.28
C PRO A 244 11.20 -3.07 -25.49
N SER A 245 11.94 -2.74 -24.44
CA SER A 245 13.27 -2.10 -24.52
C SER A 245 14.41 -3.10 -24.74
N ARG A 246 14.15 -4.41 -24.63
CA ARG A 246 15.17 -5.48 -24.72
C ARG A 246 15.03 -6.39 -25.94
N VAL A 247 13.96 -6.25 -26.74
CA VAL A 247 13.76 -7.06 -27.96
C VAL A 247 14.84 -6.79 -29.01
N TRP A 248 15.42 -5.58 -29.07
CA TRP A 248 16.39 -5.22 -30.09
C TRP A 248 17.68 -6.06 -30.04
N GLN A 249 18.14 -6.52 -28.87
CA GLN A 249 19.29 -7.44 -28.79
C GLN A 249 18.98 -8.79 -29.48
N PHE A 250 17.78 -9.34 -29.26
CA PHE A 250 17.32 -10.53 -29.99
C PHE A 250 17.19 -10.23 -31.48
N GLY A 251 16.69 -9.04 -31.83
CA GLY A 251 16.56 -8.56 -33.20
C GLY A 251 17.89 -8.50 -33.95
N VAL A 252 18.97 -8.01 -33.32
CA VAL A 252 20.34 -8.05 -33.89
C VAL A 252 20.77 -9.49 -34.16
N GLY A 253 20.53 -10.41 -33.23
CA GLY A 253 20.76 -11.84 -33.44
C GLY A 253 19.95 -12.41 -34.62
N ALA A 254 18.66 -12.05 -34.71
CA ALA A 254 17.76 -12.47 -35.77
C ALA A 254 18.23 -11.99 -37.15
N LEU A 255 18.62 -10.71 -37.26
CA LEU A 255 19.20 -10.13 -38.47
C LEU A 255 20.50 -10.84 -38.86
N LEU A 256 21.36 -11.16 -37.90
CA LEU A 256 22.59 -11.91 -38.14
C LEU A 256 22.31 -13.32 -38.70
N ALA A 257 21.22 -13.98 -38.26
CA ALA A 257 20.82 -15.30 -38.78
C ALA A 257 20.27 -15.24 -40.22
N LEU A 258 19.74 -14.08 -40.63
CA LEU A 258 19.16 -13.85 -41.96
C LEU A 258 20.19 -13.34 -42.98
N LEU A 259 21.34 -12.87 -42.49
CA LEU A 259 22.40 -12.28 -43.30
C LEU A 259 22.83 -13.24 -44.42
N PRO A 260 22.94 -12.75 -45.67
CA PRO A 260 23.47 -13.54 -46.78
C PRO A 260 24.97 -13.76 -46.57
N TRP A 261 25.31 -14.75 -45.76
CA TRP A 261 26.67 -15.08 -45.30
C TRP A 261 27.70 -15.25 -46.43
N HIS A 262 27.27 -15.53 -47.66
CA HIS A 262 28.13 -15.62 -48.84
C HIS A 262 28.65 -14.25 -49.32
N LEU A 263 27.91 -13.17 -49.04
CA LEU A 263 28.28 -11.79 -49.35
C LEU A 263 29.18 -11.16 -48.28
N VAL A 264 29.14 -11.69 -47.05
CA VAL A 264 29.86 -11.13 -45.89
C VAL A 264 31.14 -11.93 -45.57
N ARG A 265 31.64 -12.70 -46.55
CA ARG A 265 32.91 -13.43 -46.44
C ARG A 265 34.08 -12.45 -46.59
N GLY A 266 34.49 -11.82 -45.49
CA GLY A 266 35.69 -10.99 -45.43
C GLY A 266 37.00 -11.80 -45.47
N PRO A 267 38.15 -11.13 -45.70
CA PRO A 267 39.46 -11.77 -45.62
C PRO A 267 39.72 -12.32 -44.21
N ARG A 268 40.42 -13.46 -44.11
CA ARG A 268 40.73 -14.14 -42.85
C ARG A 268 41.29 -13.22 -41.74
N PRO A 269 42.28 -12.33 -41.97
CA PRO A 269 42.81 -11.46 -40.92
C PRO A 269 41.74 -10.52 -40.34
N LEU A 270 40.88 -9.95 -41.19
CA LEU A 270 39.82 -9.06 -40.73
C LEU A 270 38.82 -9.78 -39.82
N ARG A 271 38.43 -11.02 -40.15
CA ARG A 271 37.54 -11.80 -39.27
C ARG A 271 38.20 -12.17 -37.94
N LEU A 272 39.50 -12.49 -37.94
CA LEU A 272 40.24 -12.78 -36.71
C LEU A 272 40.29 -11.54 -35.81
N LEU A 273 40.59 -10.38 -36.40
CA LEU A 273 40.56 -9.11 -35.72
C LEU A 273 39.15 -8.81 -35.17
N CYS A 274 38.11 -8.91 -35.99
CA CYS A 274 36.73 -8.69 -35.54
C CYS A 274 36.32 -9.63 -34.40
N GLY A 275 36.70 -10.91 -34.45
CA GLY A 275 36.36 -11.89 -33.41
C GLY A 275 37.05 -11.61 -32.08
N TRP A 276 38.35 -11.27 -32.11
CA TRP A 276 39.10 -10.91 -30.90
C TRP A 276 38.72 -9.54 -30.37
N ALA A 277 38.51 -8.55 -31.25
CA ALA A 277 38.01 -7.23 -30.86
C ALA A 277 36.62 -7.33 -30.23
N GLY A 278 35.73 -8.16 -30.77
CA GLY A 278 34.43 -8.44 -30.17
C GLY A 278 34.55 -9.08 -28.78
N LEU A 279 35.38 -10.12 -28.62
CA LEU A 279 35.58 -10.74 -27.30
C LEU A 279 36.23 -9.78 -26.29
N ALA A 280 37.21 -8.98 -26.73
CA ALA A 280 37.86 -7.96 -25.90
C ALA A 280 36.89 -6.86 -25.50
N ALA A 281 36.00 -6.41 -26.40
CA ALA A 281 34.96 -5.44 -26.09
C ALA A 281 33.95 -5.95 -25.06
N ILE A 282 33.54 -7.24 -25.15
CA ILE A 282 32.72 -7.87 -24.09
C ILE A 282 33.46 -7.82 -22.76
N GLY A 283 34.74 -8.23 -22.72
CA GLY A 283 35.56 -8.19 -21.51
C GLY A 283 35.76 -6.77 -20.96
N TRP A 284 35.94 -5.78 -21.83
CA TRP A 284 36.03 -4.38 -21.45
C TRP A 284 34.74 -3.89 -20.79
N CYS A 285 33.57 -4.18 -21.36
CA CYS A 285 32.29 -3.84 -20.72
C CYS A 285 32.16 -4.45 -19.31
N VAL A 286 32.62 -5.69 -19.10
CA VAL A 286 32.55 -6.36 -17.79
C VAL A 286 33.37 -5.63 -16.72
N VAL A 287 34.49 -5.02 -17.10
CA VAL A 287 35.40 -4.34 -16.17
C VAL A 287 35.10 -2.84 -16.06
N ALA A 288 34.64 -2.21 -17.14
CA ALA A 288 34.47 -0.77 -17.24
C ALA A 288 33.06 -0.27 -16.91
N TYR A 289 32.02 -1.09 -17.05
CA TYR A 289 30.66 -0.71 -16.68
C TYR A 289 30.37 -1.04 -15.22
N ASP A 290 29.44 -0.30 -14.63
CA ASP A 290 28.99 -0.46 -13.24
C ASP A 290 27.55 0.06 -13.07
N ALA A 291 27.09 0.19 -11.83
CA ALA A 291 25.75 0.67 -11.51
C ALA A 291 25.48 2.13 -11.91
N SER A 292 26.52 2.95 -12.14
CA SER A 292 26.38 4.34 -12.60
C SER A 292 26.19 4.43 -14.12
N THR A 293 26.40 3.33 -14.85
CA THR A 293 26.27 3.29 -16.30
C THR A 293 24.79 3.29 -16.71
N PRO A 294 24.29 4.29 -17.48
CA PRO A 294 22.90 4.29 -17.93
C PRO A 294 22.63 3.12 -18.88
N TYR A 295 21.94 2.08 -18.39
CA TYR A 295 21.81 0.81 -19.08
C TYR A 295 20.34 0.35 -19.25
N PRO A 296 19.93 -0.25 -20.39
CA PRO A 296 20.73 -0.55 -21.58
C PRO A 296 21.20 0.69 -22.36
N GLY A 297 20.33 1.67 -22.58
CA GLY A 297 20.63 2.88 -23.36
C GLY A 297 21.47 2.62 -24.61
N HIS A 298 22.38 3.54 -24.89
CA HIS A 298 23.39 3.37 -25.94
C HIS A 298 24.55 2.46 -25.48
N ALA A 299 24.81 2.34 -24.17
CA ALA A 299 25.89 1.54 -23.61
C ALA A 299 25.78 0.04 -23.99
N ALA A 300 24.57 -0.47 -24.09
CA ALA A 300 24.27 -1.84 -24.51
C ALA A 300 24.57 -2.13 -26.01
N LEU A 301 24.82 -1.11 -26.84
CA LEU A 301 25.29 -1.30 -28.22
C LEU A 301 26.61 -2.07 -28.26
N VAL A 302 27.54 -1.73 -27.37
CA VAL A 302 28.88 -2.32 -27.34
C VAL A 302 28.81 -3.84 -27.12
N PRO A 303 28.24 -4.38 -26.02
CA PRO A 303 28.18 -5.83 -25.83
C PRO A 303 27.31 -6.54 -26.88
N THR A 304 26.26 -5.90 -27.39
CA THR A 304 25.36 -6.46 -28.41
C THR A 304 26.08 -6.63 -29.76
N LEU A 305 26.71 -5.58 -30.26
CA LEU A 305 27.45 -5.62 -31.53
C LEU A 305 28.74 -6.43 -31.41
N ALA A 306 29.40 -6.40 -30.26
CA ALA A 306 30.56 -7.24 -29.97
C ALA A 306 30.19 -8.74 -30.03
N THR A 307 29.04 -9.12 -29.47
CA THR A 307 28.51 -10.48 -29.59
C THR A 307 28.25 -10.86 -31.04
N ALA A 308 27.62 -9.97 -31.81
CA ALA A 308 27.38 -10.18 -33.24
C ALA A 308 28.70 -10.36 -34.02
N ALA A 309 29.73 -9.56 -33.71
CA ALA A 309 31.07 -9.68 -34.28
C ALA A 309 31.74 -11.03 -33.98
N VAL A 310 31.65 -11.53 -32.73
CA VAL A 310 32.17 -12.87 -32.37
C VAL A 310 31.45 -13.97 -33.15
N ILE A 311 30.12 -13.92 -33.26
CA ILE A 311 29.33 -14.92 -34.00
C ILE A 311 29.66 -14.88 -35.51
N LEU A 312 29.78 -13.67 -36.08
CA LEU A 312 30.10 -13.44 -37.49
C LEU A 312 31.53 -13.92 -37.85
N ALA A 313 32.50 -13.65 -36.99
CA ALA A 313 33.89 -14.06 -37.17
C ALA A 313 34.07 -15.58 -37.27
N ALA A 314 33.16 -16.35 -36.66
CA ALA A 314 33.16 -17.81 -36.68
C ALA A 314 32.44 -18.40 -37.92
N ILE A 315 32.02 -17.60 -38.91
CA ILE A 315 31.51 -18.10 -40.20
C ILE A 315 32.69 -18.39 -41.14
N PRO A 316 32.80 -19.60 -41.75
CA PRO A 316 33.89 -19.97 -42.67
C PRO A 316 34.04 -19.02 -43.86
N GLY A 317 35.29 -18.76 -44.25
CA GLY A 317 35.65 -17.83 -45.32
C GLY A 317 35.53 -18.49 -46.70
N ARG A 318 35.78 -17.73 -47.77
CA ARG A 318 35.85 -18.33 -49.12
C ARG A 318 37.00 -19.34 -49.16
N GLY A 319 36.70 -20.61 -49.46
CA GLY A 319 37.68 -21.69 -49.55
C GLY A 319 37.95 -22.47 -48.24
N GLU A 320 37.42 -22.03 -47.10
CA GLU A 320 37.56 -22.76 -45.83
C GLU A 320 36.44 -23.79 -45.66
N ARG A 321 36.81 -25.07 -45.46
CA ARG A 321 35.86 -26.16 -45.15
C ARG A 321 35.41 -26.18 -43.69
N THR A 322 36.19 -25.61 -42.78
CA THR A 322 35.94 -25.60 -41.34
C THR A 322 36.03 -24.19 -40.76
N ALA A 323 35.10 -23.85 -39.85
CA ALA A 323 35.05 -22.56 -39.17
C ALA A 323 36.19 -22.34 -38.16
N THR A 324 36.75 -23.44 -37.62
CA THR A 324 37.74 -23.39 -36.54
C THR A 324 39.16 -23.36 -37.09
N GLY A 325 39.64 -22.17 -37.45
CA GLY A 325 41.06 -21.94 -37.71
C GLY A 325 41.90 -22.07 -36.43
N THR A 326 43.19 -22.41 -36.58
CA THR A 326 44.14 -22.60 -35.47
C THR A 326 44.30 -21.41 -34.52
N HIS A 327 43.95 -20.19 -34.97
CA HIS A 327 44.20 -18.91 -34.26
C HIS A 327 42.92 -18.07 -34.03
N GLY A 328 41.73 -18.63 -34.29
CA GLY A 328 40.47 -17.89 -34.12
C GLY A 328 39.93 -17.94 -32.70
N VAL A 329 39.22 -16.88 -32.28
CA VAL A 329 38.47 -16.83 -31.02
C VAL A 329 37.55 -18.04 -30.84
N GLY A 330 36.98 -18.55 -31.94
CA GLY A 330 36.15 -19.75 -31.94
C GLY A 330 36.86 -21.02 -31.45
N ARG A 331 38.20 -21.12 -31.54
CA ARG A 331 38.97 -22.25 -30.98
C ARG A 331 39.01 -22.19 -29.46
N LEU A 332 39.22 -21.01 -28.89
CA LEU A 332 39.18 -20.78 -27.45
C LEU A 332 37.80 -21.15 -26.90
N LEU A 333 36.74 -20.62 -27.52
CA LEU A 333 35.35 -20.87 -27.12
C LEU A 333 34.91 -22.32 -27.36
N ALA A 334 35.43 -22.99 -28.39
CA ALA A 334 35.15 -24.41 -28.65
C ALA A 334 35.92 -25.38 -27.73
N GLY A 335 36.74 -24.87 -26.80
CA GLY A 335 37.48 -25.66 -25.81
C GLY A 335 36.57 -26.51 -24.92
N ARG A 336 37.13 -27.56 -24.30
CA ARG A 336 36.36 -28.50 -23.46
C ARG A 336 35.71 -27.81 -22.25
N ALA A 337 36.47 -26.96 -21.56
CA ALA A 337 36.01 -26.26 -20.36
C ALA A 337 34.91 -25.21 -20.66
N PRO A 338 35.10 -24.26 -21.60
CA PRO A 338 34.03 -23.34 -21.98
C PRO A 338 32.76 -24.06 -22.43
N ARG A 339 32.88 -25.15 -23.18
CA ARG A 339 31.70 -25.95 -23.57
C ARG A 339 31.05 -26.69 -22.41
N ALA A 340 31.80 -27.11 -21.40
CA ALA A 340 31.23 -27.75 -20.21
C ALA A 340 30.39 -26.74 -19.42
N VAL A 341 30.96 -25.55 -19.16
CA VAL A 341 30.24 -24.44 -18.51
C VAL A 341 29.06 -23.98 -19.36
N GLY A 342 29.24 -23.82 -20.67
CA GLY A 342 28.20 -23.43 -21.61
C GLY A 342 27.02 -24.41 -21.68
N ARG A 343 27.28 -25.71 -21.50
CA ARG A 343 26.24 -26.73 -21.39
C ARG A 343 25.48 -26.62 -20.07
N LEU A 344 26.17 -26.31 -18.97
CA LEU A 344 25.58 -26.14 -17.63
C LEU A 344 24.90 -24.77 -17.44
N SER A 345 25.25 -23.78 -18.27
CA SER A 345 24.90 -22.36 -18.12
C SER A 345 23.46 -22.07 -17.70
N TYR A 346 22.48 -22.78 -18.28
CA TYR A 346 21.07 -22.60 -17.93
C TYR A 346 20.78 -23.00 -16.49
N ASN A 347 21.15 -24.22 -16.08
CA ASN A 347 20.90 -24.69 -14.72
C ASN A 347 21.74 -23.92 -13.69
N LEU A 348 22.96 -23.52 -14.06
CA LEU A 348 23.80 -22.67 -13.21
C LEU A 348 23.17 -21.29 -12.99
N TYR A 349 22.64 -20.70 -14.06
CA TYR A 349 21.89 -19.44 -13.99
C TYR A 349 20.65 -19.56 -13.09
N LEU A 350 19.93 -20.68 -13.11
CA LEU A 350 18.77 -20.86 -12.23
C LEU A 350 19.14 -20.99 -10.74
N TRP A 351 20.24 -21.67 -10.41
CA TRP A 351 20.57 -21.98 -9.02
C TRP A 351 21.44 -20.94 -8.32
N HIS A 352 22.30 -20.21 -9.03
CA HIS A 352 23.27 -19.32 -8.38
C HIS A 352 22.61 -18.22 -7.54
N TRP A 353 21.55 -17.59 -8.07
CA TRP A 353 20.92 -16.44 -7.44
C TRP A 353 20.10 -16.81 -6.20
N PRO A 354 19.21 -17.83 -6.22
CA PRO A 354 18.53 -18.27 -5.01
C PRO A 354 19.48 -18.67 -3.88
N VAL A 355 20.59 -19.34 -4.21
CA VAL A 355 21.60 -19.74 -3.21
C VAL A 355 22.23 -18.52 -2.54
N LEU A 356 22.55 -17.48 -3.31
CA LEU A 356 23.09 -16.23 -2.77
C LEU A 356 22.07 -15.50 -1.90
N VAL A 357 20.88 -15.24 -2.43
CA VAL A 357 19.87 -14.42 -1.77
C VAL A 357 19.31 -15.09 -0.52
N LEU A 358 19.07 -16.41 -0.55
CA LEU A 358 18.59 -17.13 0.65
C LEU A 358 19.68 -17.23 1.73
N ALA A 359 20.95 -17.32 1.36
CA ALA A 359 22.04 -17.25 2.32
C ALA A 359 22.13 -15.86 2.96
N GLU A 360 22.02 -14.79 2.17
CA GLU A 360 22.00 -13.42 2.69
C GLU A 360 20.77 -13.16 3.58
N ALA A 361 19.60 -13.68 3.21
CA ALA A 361 18.39 -13.57 4.03
C ALA A 361 18.55 -14.22 5.42
N ARG A 362 19.36 -15.29 5.53
CA ARG A 362 19.56 -16.00 6.80
C ARG A 362 20.74 -15.51 7.63
N PHE A 363 21.82 -15.13 6.97
CA PHE A 363 23.12 -14.82 7.60
C PHE A 363 23.53 -13.34 7.48
N GLY A 364 22.70 -12.50 6.86
CA GLY A 364 23.02 -11.11 6.56
C GLY A 364 23.92 -10.96 5.33
N THR A 365 24.27 -9.71 4.99
CA THR A 365 25.14 -9.40 3.84
C THR A 365 26.52 -10.02 4.00
N GLN A 366 26.96 -10.72 2.96
CA GLN A 366 28.24 -11.43 2.95
C GLN A 366 29.25 -10.70 2.06
N GLY A 367 30.54 -10.76 2.43
CA GLY A 367 31.61 -10.28 1.56
C GLY A 367 31.74 -11.09 0.26
N TRP A 368 32.30 -10.48 -0.79
CA TRP A 368 32.45 -11.10 -2.11
C TRP A 368 33.13 -12.49 -2.12
N PRO A 369 34.08 -12.85 -1.23
CA PRO A 369 34.68 -14.20 -1.24
C PRO A 369 33.66 -15.29 -0.89
N VAL A 370 32.81 -15.03 0.12
CA VAL A 370 31.76 -15.97 0.55
C VAL A 370 30.71 -16.10 -0.54
N ARG A 371 30.27 -14.98 -1.13
CA ARG A 371 29.34 -15.00 -2.27
C ARG A 371 29.90 -15.78 -3.47
N THR A 372 31.19 -15.63 -3.75
CA THR A 372 31.86 -16.40 -4.82
C THR A 372 31.87 -17.90 -4.52
N ALA A 373 32.17 -18.29 -3.28
CA ALA A 373 32.13 -19.69 -2.85
C ALA A 373 30.72 -20.29 -2.94
N LEU A 374 29.69 -19.55 -2.51
CA LEU A 374 28.27 -19.94 -2.64
C LEU A 374 27.86 -20.10 -4.11
N THR A 375 28.27 -19.16 -4.97
CA THR A 375 28.03 -19.21 -6.42
C THR A 375 28.69 -20.43 -7.06
N ALA A 376 29.91 -20.77 -6.66
CA ALA A 376 30.59 -21.98 -7.09
C ALA A 376 29.89 -23.25 -6.58
N ALA A 377 29.43 -23.25 -5.32
CA ALA A 377 28.68 -24.36 -4.73
C ALA A 377 27.34 -24.59 -5.45
N ALA A 378 26.69 -23.54 -5.97
CA ALA A 378 25.47 -23.66 -6.77
C ALA A 378 25.64 -24.48 -8.07
N ALA A 379 26.89 -24.74 -8.51
CA ALA A 379 27.15 -25.66 -9.62
C ALA A 379 26.77 -27.11 -9.29
N LEU A 380 26.78 -27.51 -8.01
CA LEU A 380 26.40 -28.86 -7.56
C LEU A 380 24.90 -29.15 -7.81
N PRO A 381 23.94 -28.37 -7.27
CA PRO A 381 22.53 -28.59 -7.56
C PRO A 381 22.23 -28.35 -9.05
N ALA A 382 22.91 -27.41 -9.71
CA ALA A 382 22.75 -27.21 -11.15
C ALA A 382 23.12 -28.45 -11.98
N PHE A 383 24.23 -29.11 -11.65
CA PHE A 383 24.65 -30.34 -12.33
C PHE A 383 23.70 -31.50 -12.02
N ALA A 384 23.26 -31.63 -10.77
CA ALA A 384 22.27 -32.61 -10.34
C ALA A 384 20.95 -32.47 -11.12
N THR A 385 20.36 -31.27 -11.17
CA THR A 385 19.14 -30.98 -11.93
C THR A 385 19.32 -31.32 -13.41
N MET A 386 20.46 -30.94 -14.01
CA MET A 386 20.75 -31.27 -15.40
C MET A 386 20.82 -32.79 -15.64
N ARG A 387 21.52 -33.53 -14.78
CA ARG A 387 21.84 -34.95 -14.96
C ARG A 387 20.65 -35.85 -14.70
N TRP A 388 19.83 -35.52 -13.70
CA TRP A 388 18.76 -36.38 -13.18
C TRP A 388 17.35 -35.92 -13.56
N VAL A 389 17.16 -34.66 -13.95
CA VAL A 389 15.82 -34.14 -14.33
C VAL A 389 15.80 -33.74 -15.81
N GLU A 390 16.65 -32.80 -16.24
CA GLU A 390 16.63 -32.29 -17.61
C GLU A 390 16.97 -33.37 -18.65
N GLN A 391 18.11 -34.04 -18.51
CA GLN A 391 18.59 -34.99 -19.51
C GLN A 391 17.67 -36.21 -19.71
N PRO A 392 17.12 -36.85 -18.66
CA PRO A 392 16.17 -37.95 -18.83
C PRO A 392 14.90 -37.53 -19.57
N LEU A 393 14.29 -36.40 -19.19
CA LEU A 393 13.06 -35.90 -19.84
C LEU A 393 13.31 -35.45 -21.28
N ARG A 394 14.44 -34.78 -21.52
CA ARG A 394 14.85 -34.33 -22.86
C ARG A 394 15.12 -35.51 -23.81
N ARG A 395 15.72 -36.60 -23.32
CA ARG A 395 16.10 -37.78 -24.13
C ARG A 395 15.04 -38.89 -24.13
N SER A 396 13.99 -38.78 -23.34
CA SER A 396 12.90 -39.76 -23.27
C SER A 396 12.21 -39.91 -24.62
N ARG A 397 12.16 -41.16 -25.13
CA ARG A 397 11.48 -41.48 -26.39
C ARG A 397 9.98 -41.23 -26.27
N THR A 398 9.36 -41.73 -25.21
CA THR A 398 7.91 -41.62 -24.93
C THR A 398 7.39 -40.18 -24.94
N VAL A 399 8.15 -39.25 -24.35
CA VAL A 399 7.77 -37.82 -24.29
C VAL A 399 8.13 -37.09 -25.59
N SER A 400 9.16 -37.57 -26.31
CA SER A 400 9.59 -36.98 -27.58
C SER A 400 8.76 -37.36 -28.80
N GLU A 401 8.04 -38.48 -28.73
CA GLU A 401 7.23 -39.04 -29.82
C GLU A 401 6.07 -38.13 -30.24
N LEU A 402 5.43 -37.46 -29.28
CA LEU A 402 4.24 -36.64 -29.53
C LEU A 402 4.40 -35.24 -28.93
N PRO A 403 4.19 -34.16 -29.71
CA PRO A 403 4.33 -32.79 -29.23
C PRO A 403 3.48 -32.49 -27.98
N ARG A 404 2.26 -33.03 -27.95
CA ARG A 404 1.30 -32.90 -26.83
C ARG A 404 1.86 -33.45 -25.52
N ARG A 405 2.62 -34.55 -25.54
CA ARG A 405 3.25 -35.13 -24.33
C ARG A 405 4.39 -34.25 -23.81
N GLY A 406 5.17 -33.63 -24.70
CA GLY A 406 6.18 -32.66 -24.29
C GLY A 406 5.58 -31.37 -23.73
N LEU A 407 4.44 -30.93 -24.27
CA LEU A 407 3.70 -29.78 -23.74
C LEU A 407 3.04 -30.11 -22.40
N SER A 408 2.50 -31.31 -22.20
CA SER A 408 1.93 -31.71 -20.91
C SER A 408 2.99 -31.75 -19.81
N VAL A 409 4.20 -32.23 -20.09
CA VAL A 409 5.33 -32.13 -19.15
C VAL A 409 5.65 -30.67 -18.81
N GLY A 410 5.60 -29.78 -19.81
CA GLY A 410 5.76 -28.34 -19.58
C GLY A 410 4.68 -27.74 -18.68
N ILE A 411 3.41 -28.09 -18.93
CA ILE A 411 2.27 -27.64 -18.12
C ILE A 411 2.41 -28.14 -16.68
N SER A 412 2.70 -29.43 -16.48
CA SER A 412 2.92 -29.99 -15.13
C SER A 412 4.08 -29.31 -14.40
N ALA A 413 5.15 -28.96 -15.11
CA ALA A 413 6.30 -28.24 -14.58
C ALA A 413 5.98 -26.79 -14.16
N ILE A 414 4.92 -26.18 -14.72
CA ILE A 414 4.42 -24.86 -14.30
C ILE A 414 3.41 -25.00 -13.15
N VAL A 415 2.46 -25.92 -13.28
CA VAL A 415 1.35 -26.10 -12.33
C VAL A 415 1.86 -26.52 -10.96
N LEU A 416 2.83 -27.43 -10.88
CA LEU A 416 3.29 -27.95 -9.58
C LEU A 416 3.92 -26.88 -8.68
N PRO A 417 4.91 -26.07 -9.13
CA PRO A 417 5.43 -24.97 -8.32
C PRO A 417 4.39 -23.90 -8.01
N VAL A 418 3.47 -23.60 -8.95
CA VAL A 418 2.39 -22.62 -8.73
C VAL A 418 1.45 -23.12 -7.64
N VAL A 419 0.97 -24.35 -7.70
CA VAL A 419 0.10 -24.92 -6.66
C VAL A 419 0.82 -24.96 -5.32
N LEU A 420 2.10 -25.35 -5.29
CA LEU A 420 2.89 -25.32 -4.06
C LEU A 420 3.00 -23.92 -3.48
N ALA A 421 3.31 -22.92 -4.31
CA ALA A 421 3.40 -21.52 -3.89
C ALA A 421 2.05 -21.00 -3.37
N LEU A 422 0.96 -21.26 -4.10
CA LEU A 422 -0.38 -20.87 -3.71
C LEU A 422 -0.80 -21.50 -2.38
N VAL A 423 -0.50 -22.80 -2.17
CA VAL A 423 -0.82 -23.49 -0.91
C VAL A 423 -0.05 -22.86 0.25
N VAL A 424 1.27 -22.65 0.11
CA VAL A 424 2.11 -22.03 1.14
C VAL A 424 1.65 -20.60 1.44
N GLY A 425 1.41 -19.80 0.40
CA GLY A 425 1.03 -18.41 0.52
C GLY A 425 -0.38 -18.20 1.07
N THR A 426 -1.38 -18.93 0.57
CA THR A 426 -2.75 -18.91 1.12
C THR A 426 -2.77 -19.34 2.58
N THR A 427 -1.99 -20.36 2.96
CA THR A 427 -1.85 -20.77 4.37
C THR A 427 -1.25 -19.65 5.20
N THR A 428 -0.24 -18.95 4.68
CA THR A 428 0.41 -17.82 5.36
C THR A 428 -0.53 -16.62 5.51
N LEU A 429 -1.28 -16.27 4.48
CA LEU A 429 -2.28 -15.18 4.53
C LEU A 429 -3.43 -15.51 5.48
N ASN A 430 -3.88 -16.76 5.53
CA ASN A 430 -4.89 -17.20 6.51
C ASN A 430 -4.37 -17.11 7.95
N LEU A 431 -3.07 -17.33 8.17
CA LEU A 431 -2.43 -17.18 9.49
C LEU A 431 -2.22 -15.71 9.88
N LEU A 432 -1.88 -14.83 8.92
CA LEU A 432 -1.64 -13.40 9.18
C LEU A 432 -2.91 -12.55 9.19
N GLY A 433 -4.01 -13.04 8.60
CA GLY A 433 -5.24 -12.28 8.37
C GLY A 433 -5.13 -11.29 7.20
N PRO A 434 -6.26 -10.90 6.58
CA PRO A 434 -6.27 -9.87 5.56
C PRO A 434 -5.91 -8.50 6.15
N ALA A 435 -5.36 -7.63 5.30
CA ALA A 435 -5.27 -6.19 5.56
C ALA A 435 -6.69 -5.62 5.73
N ALA A 436 -7.15 -5.45 6.98
CA ALA A 436 -8.40 -4.79 7.33
C ALA A 436 -8.12 -3.32 7.69
N PRO A 437 -9.11 -2.40 7.57
CA PRO A 437 -8.95 -1.03 8.04
C PRO A 437 -8.42 -1.00 9.47
N VAL A 438 -7.43 -0.15 9.73
CA VAL A 438 -6.89 -0.01 11.09
C VAL A 438 -7.97 0.58 11.98
N GLN A 439 -8.44 -0.21 12.95
CA GLN A 439 -9.33 0.28 14.00
C GLN A 439 -8.46 0.71 15.18
N LEU A 440 -8.48 2.00 15.51
CA LEU A 440 -7.86 2.54 16.73
C LEU A 440 -8.80 2.45 17.94
N ASN A 441 -10.03 1.96 17.74
CA ASN A 441 -11.06 1.84 18.77
C ASN A 441 -10.55 0.99 19.94
N GLY A 442 -10.61 1.53 21.15
CA GLY A 442 -10.13 0.87 22.37
C GLY A 442 -8.65 1.13 22.72
N LEU A 443 -7.88 1.85 21.88
CA LEU A 443 -6.60 2.43 22.29
C LEU A 443 -6.83 3.80 22.93
N PRO A 444 -6.11 4.17 24.01
CA PRO A 444 -6.16 5.53 24.54
C PRO A 444 -5.72 6.57 23.48
N PRO A 445 -6.10 7.85 23.63
CA PRO A 445 -5.62 8.90 22.74
C PRO A 445 -4.09 9.07 22.81
N GLY A 446 -3.53 9.78 21.82
CA GLY A 446 -2.11 10.11 21.81
C GLY A 446 -1.68 10.97 23.00
N ALA A 447 -0.56 10.62 23.64
CA ALA A 447 -0.04 11.39 24.76
C ALA A 447 0.64 12.68 24.27
N ALA A 448 0.13 13.83 24.71
CA ALA A 448 0.74 15.13 24.40
C ALA A 448 2.16 15.27 24.98
N SER A 449 2.44 14.65 26.13
CA SER A 449 3.73 14.72 26.85
C SER A 449 4.13 13.38 27.47
N GLY A 450 5.37 13.29 27.97
CA GLY A 450 5.91 12.08 28.60
C GLY A 450 6.54 11.07 27.63
N PRO A 451 7.01 9.91 28.12
CA PRO A 451 7.76 8.95 27.31
C PRO A 451 6.89 7.98 26.50
N HIS A 452 5.57 8.02 26.66
CA HIS A 452 4.61 7.13 25.99
C HIS A 452 4.04 7.77 24.72
N LEU A 453 3.66 6.94 23.76
CA LEU A 453 2.89 7.35 22.58
C LEU A 453 1.42 7.52 22.91
N LEU A 454 0.86 6.66 23.75
CA LEU A 454 -0.55 6.70 24.16
C LEU A 454 -0.69 7.21 25.60
N THR A 455 -1.79 7.89 25.91
CA THR A 455 -2.08 8.33 27.28
C THR A 455 -2.30 7.12 28.18
N ARG A 456 -1.64 7.10 29.34
CA ARG A 456 -1.88 6.05 30.34
C ARG A 456 -3.05 6.44 31.23
N THR A 457 -4.12 5.64 31.21
CA THR A 457 -5.14 5.65 32.26
C THR A 457 -4.64 4.80 33.44
N SER A 458 -4.99 5.16 34.67
CA SER A 458 -4.49 4.54 35.91
C SER A 458 -4.96 3.09 36.15
N ALA A 459 -5.61 2.46 35.17
CA ALA A 459 -6.09 1.08 35.23
C ALA A 459 -5.52 0.27 34.05
N ALA A 460 -4.61 -0.66 34.38
CA ALA A 460 -3.96 -1.69 33.55
C ALA A 460 -2.86 -1.25 32.54
N PRO A 461 -1.77 -2.04 32.39
CA PRO A 461 -0.80 -1.87 31.31
C PRO A 461 -1.42 -2.14 29.94
N LEU A 462 -1.04 -1.36 28.93
CA LEU A 462 -1.41 -1.59 27.53
C LEU A 462 -0.69 -2.80 26.91
N ASP A 463 0.04 -3.59 27.69
CA ASP A 463 0.91 -4.67 27.19
C ASP A 463 0.12 -5.87 26.63
N ASP A 464 -1.16 -6.00 26.98
CA ASP A 464 -2.03 -7.08 26.49
C ASP A 464 -2.74 -6.70 25.17
N GLY A 465 -2.43 -7.43 24.09
CA GLY A 465 -3.15 -7.41 22.82
C GLY A 465 -2.27 -7.27 21.57
N PRO A 466 -2.83 -7.46 20.36
CA PRO A 466 -2.05 -7.43 19.12
C PRO A 466 -1.48 -6.04 18.81
N VAL A 467 -0.34 -6.00 18.12
CA VAL A 467 0.25 -4.76 17.59
C VAL A 467 -0.68 -4.10 16.56
N VAL A 468 -0.73 -2.77 16.58
CA VAL A 468 -1.60 -1.95 15.73
C VAL A 468 -0.76 -0.93 14.97
N PRO A 469 -0.83 -0.86 13.64
CA PRO A 469 -1.42 -1.85 12.76
C PRO A 469 -0.66 -3.20 12.84
N GLY A 470 -1.34 -4.29 12.49
CA GLY A 470 -0.66 -5.58 12.27
C GLY A 470 0.34 -5.50 11.11
N PRO A 471 1.36 -6.38 11.01
CA PRO A 471 2.43 -6.26 10.03
C PRO A 471 1.98 -6.15 8.56
N VAL A 472 0.97 -6.93 8.14
CA VAL A 472 0.42 -6.86 6.77
C VAL A 472 -0.20 -5.49 6.50
N GLN A 473 -0.88 -4.93 7.50
CA GLN A 473 -1.56 -3.65 7.41
C GLN A 473 -0.57 -2.49 7.47
N ALA A 474 0.49 -2.60 8.28
CA ALA A 474 1.55 -1.58 8.39
C ALA A 474 2.17 -1.24 7.03
N ARG A 475 2.51 -2.24 6.21
CA ARG A 475 3.04 -2.01 4.83
C ARG A 475 2.09 -1.26 3.90
N LYS A 476 0.81 -1.18 4.22
CA LYS A 476 -0.23 -0.47 3.45
C LYS A 476 -0.72 0.81 4.14
N ASP A 477 -0.17 1.13 5.31
CA ASP A 477 -0.62 2.24 6.15
C ASP A 477 0.06 3.56 5.74
N PHE A 478 -0.22 3.97 4.50
CA PHE A 478 0.19 5.26 3.95
C PHE A 478 -0.79 6.36 4.39
N PRO A 479 -0.31 7.62 4.51
CA PRO A 479 -1.21 8.76 4.67
C PRO A 479 -2.20 8.85 3.51
N PRO A 480 -3.45 9.28 3.74
CA PRO A 480 -4.48 9.38 2.70
C PRO A 480 -4.37 10.70 1.90
N ASP A 481 -3.18 10.98 1.34
CA ASP A 481 -2.86 12.18 0.55
C ASP A 481 -3.21 12.02 -0.96
N GLY A 482 -3.61 10.82 -1.37
CA GLY A 482 -4.00 10.51 -2.74
C GLY A 482 -2.80 10.51 -3.69
N ALA A 483 -2.72 11.50 -4.58
CA ALA A 483 -1.65 11.64 -5.58
C ALA A 483 -0.74 12.84 -5.30
N CYS A 484 -0.76 13.39 -4.08
CA CYS A 484 -0.09 14.63 -3.72
C CYS A 484 1.39 14.48 -3.33
N GLN A 485 1.79 13.33 -2.79
CA GLN A 485 3.18 12.87 -2.86
C GLN A 485 3.53 12.46 -4.30
N VAL A 486 4.04 13.41 -5.08
CA VAL A 486 4.26 13.19 -6.52
C VAL A 486 5.44 12.26 -6.81
N ALA A 487 5.26 11.40 -7.82
CA ALA A 487 6.26 10.43 -8.26
C ALA A 487 7.55 11.11 -8.78
N PRO A 488 8.68 10.38 -8.88
CA PRO A 488 9.95 11.01 -9.24
C PRO A 488 9.99 11.70 -10.60
N ALA A 489 9.32 11.17 -11.62
CA ALA A 489 9.31 11.79 -12.94
C ALA A 489 8.52 13.12 -13.02
N VAL A 490 7.71 13.46 -12.01
CA VAL A 490 6.84 14.64 -12.03
C VAL A 490 7.60 15.90 -11.61
N THR A 491 7.57 16.96 -12.43
CA THR A 491 8.32 18.20 -12.14
C THR A 491 7.50 19.30 -11.46
N ARG A 492 6.20 19.08 -11.21
CA ARG A 492 5.30 20.05 -10.60
C ARG A 492 4.17 19.34 -9.85
N SER A 493 3.93 19.75 -8.60
CA SER A 493 2.78 19.23 -7.84
C SER A 493 1.46 19.84 -8.34
N PRO A 494 0.33 19.12 -8.26
CA PRO A 494 -1.00 19.71 -8.27
C PRO A 494 -1.17 20.75 -7.13
N ASP A 495 -2.37 21.33 -6.98
CA ASP A 495 -2.59 22.31 -5.90
C ASP A 495 -2.61 21.69 -4.51
N CYS A 496 -3.04 20.42 -4.40
CA CYS A 496 -2.93 19.60 -3.20
C CYS A 496 -3.42 20.32 -1.94
N LEU A 497 -4.63 20.88 -2.04
CA LEU A 497 -5.33 21.56 -0.96
C LEU A 497 -6.35 20.61 -0.32
N PHE A 498 -6.33 20.55 1.01
CA PHE A 498 -7.16 19.67 1.82
C PHE A 498 -7.77 20.44 2.99
N GLY A 499 -8.83 19.90 3.60
CA GLY A 499 -9.54 20.54 4.70
C GLY A 499 -10.40 21.71 4.24
N ALA A 500 -10.33 22.85 4.94
CA ALA A 500 -11.10 24.05 4.60
C ALA A 500 -10.50 24.78 3.39
N VAL A 501 -10.64 24.21 2.18
CA VAL A 501 -9.94 24.66 0.95
C VAL A 501 -10.23 26.12 0.55
N ASP A 502 -11.40 26.65 0.93
CA ASP A 502 -11.79 28.04 0.70
C ASP A 502 -11.26 29.02 1.76
N SER A 503 -10.59 28.50 2.81
CA SER A 503 -10.02 29.31 3.88
C SER A 503 -8.86 30.17 3.34
N PRO A 504 -8.80 31.47 3.72
CA PRO A 504 -7.63 32.30 3.43
C PRO A 504 -6.39 31.84 4.20
N ASP A 505 -6.61 31.12 5.31
CA ASP A 505 -5.56 30.64 6.20
C ASP A 505 -5.18 29.20 5.86
N ARG A 506 -3.87 28.93 5.78
CA ARG A 506 -3.36 27.59 5.45
C ARG A 506 -2.03 27.26 6.10
N ILE A 507 -1.83 25.96 6.34
CA ILE A 507 -0.54 25.36 6.65
C ILE A 507 0.02 24.78 5.35
N VAL A 508 1.31 24.99 5.09
CA VAL A 508 2.03 24.32 4.01
C VAL A 508 2.86 23.19 4.60
N LEU A 509 2.71 21.96 4.08
CA LEU A 509 3.60 20.83 4.35
C LEU A 509 4.53 20.64 3.15
N LEU A 510 5.84 20.78 3.35
CA LEU A 510 6.83 20.84 2.28
C LEU A 510 8.00 19.88 2.53
N GLY A 511 8.31 19.01 1.55
CA GLY A 511 9.49 18.15 1.63
C GLY A 511 9.46 16.89 0.76
N ASP A 512 10.12 15.84 1.23
CA ASP A 512 10.07 14.50 0.65
C ASP A 512 9.08 13.59 1.39
N SER A 513 9.17 12.27 1.20
CA SER A 513 8.29 11.31 1.88
C SER A 513 8.37 11.33 3.41
N HIS A 514 9.43 11.88 4.01
CA HIS A 514 9.54 12.12 5.45
C HIS A 514 8.80 13.39 5.90
N ALA A 515 8.47 14.30 4.96
CA ALA A 515 7.41 15.29 5.17
C ALA A 515 6.03 14.67 4.96
N GLY A 516 5.85 13.89 3.89
CA GLY A 516 4.57 13.24 3.56
C GLY A 516 3.99 12.38 4.67
N GLN A 517 4.83 11.69 5.46
CA GLN A 517 4.35 10.91 6.62
C GLN A 517 3.64 11.76 7.69
N TRP A 518 3.84 13.08 7.70
CA TRP A 518 3.17 14.02 8.61
C TRP A 518 1.87 14.60 8.03
N PHE A 519 1.41 14.14 6.87
CA PHE A 519 0.17 14.62 6.24
C PHE A 519 -1.04 14.55 7.19
N SER A 520 -1.34 13.38 7.77
CA SER A 520 -2.54 13.23 8.60
C SER A 520 -2.51 14.11 9.86
N PRO A 521 -1.40 14.19 10.62
CA PRO A 521 -1.29 15.15 11.71
C PRO A 521 -1.45 16.59 11.26
N MET A 522 -0.81 17.02 10.17
CA MET A 522 -0.93 18.41 9.71
C MET A 522 -2.34 18.74 9.23
N LEU A 523 -3.04 17.79 8.61
CA LEU A 523 -4.44 17.95 8.20
C LEU A 523 -5.35 18.08 9.42
N ALA A 524 -5.13 17.29 10.46
CA ALA A 524 -5.86 17.38 11.71
C ALA A 524 -5.66 18.77 12.37
N LEU A 525 -4.42 19.23 12.49
CA LEU A 525 -4.10 20.53 13.10
C LEU A 525 -4.65 21.72 12.31
N ALA A 526 -4.63 21.64 10.97
CA ALA A 526 -5.25 22.64 10.09
C ALA A 526 -6.79 22.63 10.26
N SER A 527 -7.40 21.45 10.27
CA SER A 527 -8.86 21.30 10.37
C SER A 527 -9.42 21.82 11.70
N GLN A 528 -8.73 21.54 12.82
CA GLN A 528 -9.08 22.07 14.15
C GLN A 528 -9.13 23.61 14.19
N ARG A 529 -8.45 24.28 13.25
CA ARG A 529 -8.35 25.74 13.15
C ARG A 529 -9.18 26.32 12.00
N GLY A 530 -9.92 25.50 11.26
CA GLY A 530 -10.63 25.93 10.04
C GLY A 530 -9.69 26.40 8.93
N TRP A 531 -8.46 25.91 8.90
CA TRP A 531 -7.45 26.25 7.90
C TRP A 531 -7.38 25.17 6.81
N ALA A 532 -6.88 25.54 5.63
CA ALA A 532 -6.51 24.56 4.62
C ALA A 532 -5.13 23.93 4.94
N LEU A 533 -4.91 22.69 4.53
CA LEU A 533 -3.58 22.12 4.37
C LEU A 533 -3.20 22.16 2.90
N GLN A 534 -2.02 22.71 2.58
CA GLN A 534 -1.43 22.62 1.26
C GLN A 534 -0.18 21.75 1.28
N GLU A 535 -0.18 20.68 0.50
CA GLU A 535 0.92 19.72 0.47
C GLU A 535 1.80 19.88 -0.77
N PHE A 536 3.10 20.01 -0.55
CA PHE A 536 4.15 19.95 -1.56
C PHE A 536 5.17 18.88 -1.18
N VAL A 537 4.83 17.64 -1.50
CA VAL A 537 5.68 16.49 -1.19
C VAL A 537 6.11 15.76 -2.46
N LYS A 538 7.39 15.39 -2.55
CA LYS A 538 7.93 14.65 -3.69
C LYS A 538 8.81 13.49 -3.26
N GLN A 539 8.55 12.30 -3.83
CA GLN A 539 9.23 11.06 -3.45
C GLN A 539 10.75 11.16 -3.61
N GLY A 540 11.49 10.93 -2.51
CA GLY A 540 12.96 10.91 -2.48
C GLY A 540 13.64 12.21 -2.94
N CYS A 541 12.94 13.34 -2.94
CA CYS A 541 13.46 14.62 -3.42
C CYS A 541 13.96 15.46 -2.24
N PRO A 542 15.28 15.56 -2.01
CA PRO A 542 15.80 16.37 -0.91
C PRO A 542 15.30 17.81 -1.02
N LEU A 543 14.67 18.27 0.07
CA LEU A 543 14.33 19.67 0.25
C LEU A 543 15.59 20.57 0.30
N PRO A 544 16.70 20.21 0.98
CA PRO A 544 17.96 20.91 0.78
C PRO A 544 18.41 20.79 -0.68
N ARG A 545 18.98 21.86 -1.24
CA ARG A 545 19.42 21.89 -2.64
C ARG A 545 20.67 21.03 -2.85
N LEU A 546 20.45 19.74 -3.07
CA LEU A 546 21.46 18.71 -3.27
C LEU A 546 21.29 18.03 -4.62
N ALA A 547 22.41 17.74 -5.29
CA ALA A 547 22.43 16.85 -6.44
C ALA A 547 22.49 15.41 -5.94
N VAL A 548 21.43 14.65 -6.19
CA VAL A 548 21.30 13.24 -5.79
C VAL A 548 20.89 12.38 -6.98
N ASP A 549 21.27 11.12 -6.96
CA ASP A 549 20.71 10.11 -7.86
C ASP A 549 19.41 9.56 -7.27
N ASN A 550 18.38 9.41 -8.11
CA ASN A 550 17.15 8.77 -7.69
C ASN A 550 17.21 7.28 -8.03
N PRO A 551 17.02 6.37 -7.05
CA PRO A 551 17.11 4.92 -7.30
C PRO A 551 15.98 4.41 -8.21
N GLN A 552 14.77 4.97 -8.15
CA GLN A 552 13.67 4.54 -9.02
C GLN A 552 13.90 4.93 -10.50
N LEU A 553 14.49 6.12 -10.73
CA LEU A 553 14.86 6.58 -12.06
C LEU A 553 16.20 5.98 -12.53
N GLY A 554 17.08 5.59 -11.60
CA GLY A 554 18.43 5.09 -11.83
C GLY A 554 19.39 6.14 -12.43
N ARG A 555 19.20 7.42 -12.08
CA ARG A 555 20.01 8.55 -12.59
C ARG A 555 19.89 9.79 -11.71
N ALA A 556 20.71 10.80 -12.02
CA ALA A 556 20.63 12.13 -11.43
C ALA A 556 19.20 12.70 -11.45
N TYR A 557 18.73 13.14 -10.28
CA TYR A 557 17.35 13.49 -10.00
C TYR A 557 17.01 14.94 -10.38
N ARG A 558 17.20 15.32 -11.64
CA ARG A 558 17.00 16.70 -12.13
C ARG A 558 15.57 17.20 -11.96
N GLU A 559 14.59 16.31 -12.02
CA GLU A 559 13.18 16.63 -11.79
C GLU A 559 12.92 17.17 -10.39
N CYS A 560 13.71 16.74 -9.39
CA CYS A 560 13.65 17.28 -8.04
C CYS A 560 14.07 18.76 -8.01
N ASP A 561 15.09 19.15 -8.78
CA ASP A 561 15.52 20.55 -8.85
C ASP A 561 14.46 21.45 -9.50
N THR A 562 13.87 20.99 -10.62
CA THR A 562 12.79 21.72 -11.29
C THR A 562 11.57 21.85 -10.38
N TRP A 563 11.17 20.77 -9.72
CA TRP A 563 10.04 20.77 -8.78
C TRP A 563 10.29 21.69 -7.59
N ARG A 564 11.49 21.66 -6.99
CA ARG A 564 11.84 22.53 -5.87
C ARG A 564 11.75 23.99 -6.28
N ALA A 565 12.28 24.35 -7.46
CA ALA A 565 12.21 25.70 -7.99
C ALA A 565 10.76 26.16 -8.24
N ASP A 566 9.92 25.32 -8.87
CA ASP A 566 8.49 25.59 -9.08
C ASP A 566 7.74 25.80 -7.76
N THR A 567 7.94 24.90 -6.79
CA THR A 567 7.29 24.95 -5.49
C THR A 567 7.69 26.21 -4.71
N LEU A 568 8.97 26.56 -4.64
CA LEU A 568 9.43 27.77 -3.97
C LEU A 568 8.86 29.04 -4.63
N GLU A 569 8.76 29.07 -5.96
CA GLU A 569 8.16 30.19 -6.67
C GLU A 569 6.65 30.30 -6.41
N ARG A 570 5.94 29.17 -6.40
CA ARG A 570 4.50 29.12 -6.06
C ARG A 570 4.23 29.60 -4.63
N LEU A 571 5.10 29.28 -3.68
CA LEU A 571 4.97 29.77 -2.30
C LEU A 571 5.21 31.28 -2.19
N ARG A 572 6.03 31.86 -3.06
CA ARG A 572 6.25 33.32 -3.13
C ARG A 572 5.11 34.07 -3.80
N GLN A 573 4.57 33.52 -4.88
CA GLN A 573 3.54 34.16 -5.70
C GLN A 573 2.11 33.88 -5.20
N GLY A 574 1.91 32.77 -4.48
CA GLY A 574 0.61 32.31 -4.02
C GLY A 574 0.11 32.99 -2.75
N PRO A 575 -1.06 32.55 -2.23
CA PRO A 575 -1.59 33.03 -0.96
C PRO A 575 -0.60 32.79 0.18
N ARG A 576 -0.37 33.81 1.00
CA ARG A 576 0.59 33.74 2.12
C ARG A 576 0.09 32.75 3.20
N PRO A 577 0.81 31.65 3.47
CA PRO A 577 0.42 30.71 4.52
C PRO A 577 0.62 31.29 5.92
N ARG A 578 -0.06 30.71 6.91
CA ARG A 578 0.15 31.00 8.33
C ARG A 578 1.39 30.32 8.90
N LEU A 579 1.72 29.15 8.36
CA LEU A 579 2.82 28.32 8.80
C LEU A 579 3.36 27.50 7.62
N ILE A 580 4.69 27.39 7.51
CA ILE A 580 5.35 26.42 6.64
C ILE A 580 6.01 25.36 7.51
N VAL A 581 5.55 24.13 7.39
CA VAL A 581 6.13 22.95 8.03
C VAL A 581 7.00 22.23 7.02
N ILE A 582 8.28 22.07 7.34
CA ILE A 582 9.26 21.38 6.50
C ILE A 582 9.77 20.12 7.19
N SER A 583 10.06 19.10 6.39
CA SER A 583 10.76 17.87 6.82
C SER A 583 11.46 17.25 5.60
N SER A 584 12.57 16.56 5.82
CA SER A 584 13.28 15.85 4.76
C SER A 584 14.18 14.78 5.37
N LEU A 585 14.34 13.66 4.67
CA LEU A 585 15.29 12.61 5.03
C LEU A 585 16.70 13.21 5.17
N ASN A 586 17.33 12.98 6.31
CA ASN A 586 18.63 13.56 6.67
C ASN A 586 19.82 12.68 6.20
N ARG A 587 19.62 11.84 5.17
CA ARG A 587 20.58 10.81 4.74
C ARG A 587 20.99 10.88 3.27
N TYR A 588 20.61 11.94 2.54
CA TYR A 588 20.95 12.08 1.12
C TYR A 588 22.45 12.29 0.85
N THR A 589 23.21 12.75 1.85
CA THR A 589 24.66 12.90 1.78
C THR A 589 25.27 12.61 3.14
N THR A 590 26.50 12.09 3.17
CA THR A 590 27.30 11.95 4.38
C THR A 590 28.17 13.17 4.66
N ASP A 591 28.18 14.17 3.77
CA ASP A 591 28.89 15.44 3.94
C ASP A 591 28.00 16.46 4.67
N PRO A 592 28.28 16.77 5.95
CA PRO A 592 27.46 17.69 6.74
C PRO A 592 27.57 19.14 6.29
N GLN A 593 28.69 19.55 5.68
CA GLN A 593 28.86 20.92 5.18
C GLN A 593 28.01 21.14 3.93
N LEU A 594 28.08 20.19 2.98
CA LEU A 594 27.27 20.22 1.77
C LEU A 594 25.77 20.26 2.11
N LEU A 595 25.35 19.47 3.11
CA LEU A 595 23.98 19.46 3.59
C LEU A 595 23.55 20.80 4.20
N ALA A 596 24.38 21.40 5.07
CA ALA A 596 24.11 22.69 5.67
C ALA A 596 24.01 23.83 4.63
N GLU A 597 24.88 23.83 3.61
CA GLU A 597 24.80 24.76 2.48
C GLU A 597 23.55 24.53 1.62
N GLY A 598 23.19 23.27 1.39
CA GLY A 598 21.97 22.89 0.66
C GLY A 598 20.71 23.42 1.35
N TRP A 599 20.66 23.33 2.68
CA TRP A 599 19.58 23.91 3.49
C TRP A 599 19.55 25.43 3.43
N GLU A 600 20.70 26.10 3.53
CA GLU A 600 20.76 27.57 3.44
C GLU A 600 20.17 28.07 2.11
N LYS A 601 20.52 27.41 0.99
CA LYS A 601 20.02 27.74 -0.35
C LYS A 601 18.50 27.58 -0.48
N THR A 602 17.89 26.66 0.27
CA THR A 602 16.44 26.46 0.29
C THR A 602 15.74 27.38 1.29
N LEU A 603 16.33 27.64 2.45
CA LEU A 603 15.71 28.42 3.53
C LEU A 603 15.81 29.93 3.34
N ALA A 604 16.90 30.44 2.78
CA ALA A 604 17.05 31.87 2.48
C ALA A 604 15.82 32.46 1.75
N PRO A 605 15.38 31.89 0.61
CA PRO A 605 14.21 32.41 -0.11
C PRO A 605 12.88 32.23 0.63
N LEU A 606 12.75 31.21 1.48
CA LEU A 606 11.54 31.00 2.29
C LEU A 606 11.45 31.99 3.44
N ARG A 607 12.59 32.30 4.08
CA ARG A 607 12.66 33.26 5.19
C ARG A 607 12.34 34.69 4.76
N GLU A 608 12.67 35.05 3.52
CA GLU A 608 12.29 36.34 2.91
C GLU A 608 10.77 36.55 2.86
N THR A 609 9.97 35.48 2.86
CA THR A 609 8.51 35.60 2.92
C THR A 609 8.03 36.15 4.28
N GLY A 610 8.82 35.96 5.36
CA GLY A 610 8.43 36.32 6.73
C GLY A 610 7.32 35.44 7.32
N VAL A 611 7.01 34.30 6.70
CA VAL A 611 6.11 33.29 7.29
C VAL A 611 6.91 32.46 8.31
N PRO A 612 6.35 32.11 9.48
CA PRO A 612 6.98 31.17 10.41
C PRO A 612 7.30 29.83 9.73
N ILE A 613 8.52 29.33 9.93
CA ILE A 613 8.97 28.04 9.40
C ILE A 613 9.28 27.10 10.57
N VAL A 614 8.69 25.91 10.55
CA VAL A 614 9.02 24.84 11.50
C VAL A 614 9.59 23.65 10.76
N TYR A 615 10.79 23.26 11.16
CA TYR A 615 11.41 22.00 10.78
C TYR A 615 11.02 20.90 11.76
N ILE A 616 10.32 19.88 11.27
CA ILE A 616 10.18 18.62 12.00
C ILE A 616 11.45 17.81 11.71
N GLU A 617 12.25 17.56 12.75
CA GLU A 617 13.47 16.78 12.64
C GLU A 617 13.19 15.39 12.05
N ASP A 618 14.15 14.88 11.27
CA ASP A 618 14.00 13.59 10.63
C ASP A 618 13.84 12.46 11.66
N THR A 619 12.93 11.52 11.37
CA THR A 619 12.63 10.39 12.26
C THR A 619 13.73 9.33 12.19
N PRO A 620 13.91 8.49 13.24
CA PRO A 620 14.91 7.44 13.21
C PRO A 620 14.65 6.48 12.03
N VAL A 621 15.70 6.12 11.27
CA VAL A 621 15.57 5.23 10.10
C VAL A 621 16.04 3.81 10.47
N PRO A 622 15.14 2.81 10.50
CA PRO A 622 15.51 1.43 10.84
C PRO A 622 16.54 0.81 9.89
N GLY A 623 16.45 1.11 8.59
CA GLY A 623 17.29 0.51 7.54
C GLY A 623 16.97 -0.95 7.21
N THR A 624 15.86 -1.48 7.73
CA THR A 624 15.36 -2.84 7.47
C THR A 624 13.85 -2.85 7.44
N ASP A 625 13.22 -3.71 6.62
CA ASP A 625 11.76 -3.86 6.56
C ASP A 625 11.17 -4.34 7.92
N VAL A 626 10.69 -3.37 8.70
CA VAL A 626 10.20 -3.58 10.06
C VAL A 626 8.98 -4.49 10.10
N PRO A 627 7.92 -4.29 9.28
CA PRO A 627 6.79 -5.22 9.26
C PRO A 627 7.20 -6.66 8.92
N ALA A 628 8.13 -6.85 7.99
CA ALA A 628 8.64 -8.19 7.69
C ALA A 628 9.29 -8.82 8.92
N CYS A 629 10.15 -8.08 9.63
CA CYS A 629 10.80 -8.57 10.83
C CYS A 629 9.77 -8.95 11.91
N VAL A 630 8.85 -8.04 12.25
CA VAL A 630 7.83 -8.27 13.29
C VAL A 630 6.91 -9.44 12.94
N SER A 631 6.62 -9.68 11.65
CA SER A 631 5.86 -10.86 11.23
C SER A 631 6.57 -12.19 11.57
N GLY A 632 7.90 -12.19 11.65
CA GLY A 632 8.71 -13.36 12.00
C GLY A 632 8.85 -13.60 13.50
N SER A 633 8.61 -12.57 14.32
CA SER A 633 8.74 -12.61 15.78
C SER A 633 7.58 -11.84 16.45
N PRO A 634 6.32 -12.25 16.25
CA PRO A 634 5.16 -11.50 16.72
C PRO A 634 5.07 -11.44 18.26
N GLU A 635 5.58 -12.45 18.96
CA GLU A 635 5.61 -12.53 20.42
C GLU A 635 6.77 -11.74 21.03
N GLU A 636 7.84 -11.46 20.26
CA GLU A 636 9.01 -10.70 20.71
C GLU A 636 9.41 -9.60 19.71
N PRO A 637 8.59 -8.55 19.49
CA PRO A 637 8.92 -7.47 18.56
C PRO A 637 10.21 -6.71 18.91
N ALA A 638 10.66 -6.80 20.17
CA ALA A 638 11.92 -6.23 20.63
C ALA A 638 13.15 -6.81 19.91
N ALA A 639 13.06 -8.04 19.37
CA ALA A 639 14.13 -8.62 18.53
C ALA A 639 14.34 -7.85 17.21
N CYS A 640 13.35 -7.07 16.79
CA CYS A 640 13.40 -6.22 15.61
C CYS A 640 13.89 -4.79 15.92
N ALA A 641 14.30 -4.51 17.16
CA ALA A 641 14.92 -3.23 17.51
C ALA A 641 16.21 -3.00 16.71
N PHE A 642 16.43 -1.76 16.29
CA PHE A 642 17.57 -1.39 15.45
C PHE A 642 18.57 -0.53 16.23
N ARG A 643 19.83 -0.50 15.78
CA ARG A 643 20.90 0.24 16.47
C ARG A 643 20.66 1.74 16.37
N ARG A 644 20.68 2.42 17.52
CA ARG A 644 20.49 3.88 17.59
C ARG A 644 21.54 4.64 16.78
N ALA A 645 22.78 4.17 16.81
CA ALA A 645 23.89 4.79 16.08
C ALA A 645 23.71 4.78 14.55
N ASP A 646 22.96 3.82 14.00
CA ASP A 646 22.69 3.75 12.55
C ASP A 646 21.43 4.53 12.15
N ALA A 647 20.55 4.79 13.13
CA ALA A 647 19.23 5.37 12.93
C ALA A 647 19.23 6.90 12.85
N HIS A 648 20.15 7.54 13.57
CA HIS A 648 20.31 8.99 13.60
C HIS A 648 21.60 9.39 12.89
N GLN A 649 21.47 10.06 11.75
CA GLN A 649 22.57 10.86 11.21
C GLN A 649 22.64 12.19 11.96
N PRO A 650 23.83 12.77 12.16
CA PRO A 650 23.94 14.16 12.62
C PRO A 650 23.07 15.06 11.75
N ASP A 651 22.31 15.96 12.37
CA ASP A 651 21.41 16.90 11.70
C ASP A 651 21.99 18.31 11.79
N PRO A 652 22.73 18.78 10.76
CA PRO A 652 23.30 20.12 10.77
C PRO A 652 22.25 21.21 10.79
N LEU A 653 21.04 20.97 10.26
CA LEU A 653 19.98 21.98 10.28
C LEU A 653 19.47 22.18 11.71
N ALA A 654 19.11 21.10 12.40
CA ALA A 654 18.67 21.18 13.79
C ALA A 654 19.72 21.86 14.70
N GLN A 655 21.01 21.54 14.53
CA GLN A 655 22.11 22.19 15.27
C GLN A 655 22.21 23.69 14.98
N ARG A 656 22.07 24.10 13.71
CA ARG A 656 22.09 25.52 13.32
C ARG A 656 20.87 26.29 13.84
N ILE A 657 19.70 25.67 13.87
CA ILE A 657 18.50 26.26 14.48
C ILE A 657 18.71 26.44 15.99
N ALA A 658 19.17 25.40 16.69
CA ALA A 658 19.40 25.43 18.13
C ALA A 658 20.46 26.47 18.57
N SER A 659 21.49 26.69 17.74
CA SER A 659 22.50 27.73 17.99
C SER A 659 22.03 29.16 17.68
N GLY A 660 20.82 29.34 17.15
CA GLY A 660 20.29 30.64 16.75
C GLY A 660 20.83 31.17 15.42
N ALA A 661 21.57 30.36 14.66
CA ALA A 661 22.16 30.76 13.37
C ALA A 661 21.13 30.97 12.25
N LEU A 662 19.88 30.53 12.44
CA LEU A 662 18.79 30.62 11.47
C LEU A 662 17.56 31.33 12.04
N PRO A 663 17.56 32.67 12.15
CA PRO A 663 16.43 33.40 12.70
C PRO A 663 15.19 33.27 11.80
N GLY A 664 14.03 33.07 12.44
CA GLY A 664 12.74 32.84 11.76
C GLY A 664 12.44 31.37 11.46
N VAL A 665 13.37 30.45 11.76
CA VAL A 665 13.17 29.00 11.62
C VAL A 665 13.25 28.36 13.00
N ARG A 666 12.33 27.43 13.29
CA ARG A 666 12.29 26.68 14.55
C ARG A 666 12.36 25.19 14.26
N SER A 667 12.89 24.38 15.18
CA SER A 667 12.89 22.93 15.06
C SER A 667 12.05 22.31 16.18
N ILE A 668 11.37 21.22 15.84
CA ILE A 668 10.67 20.36 16.80
C ILE A 668 11.06 18.91 16.54
N SER A 669 11.11 18.11 17.61
CA SER A 669 11.54 16.72 17.54
C SER A 669 10.59 15.81 18.31
N VAL A 670 10.13 14.75 17.64
CA VAL A 670 9.42 13.63 18.27
C VAL A 670 10.34 12.43 18.50
N ASN A 671 11.61 12.53 18.13
CA ASN A 671 12.59 11.46 18.28
C ASN A 671 12.75 10.95 19.72
N PRO A 672 12.68 11.80 20.77
CA PRO A 672 12.75 11.31 22.15
C PRO A 672 11.66 10.32 22.55
N VAL A 673 10.52 10.27 21.85
CA VAL A 673 9.48 9.25 22.08
C VAL A 673 9.58 8.09 21.10
N LEU A 674 10.02 8.30 19.87
CA LEU A 674 10.22 7.23 18.90
C LEU A 674 11.41 6.32 19.25
N CYS A 675 12.43 6.88 19.91
CA CYS A 675 13.57 6.16 20.43
C CYS A 675 13.89 6.60 21.88
N PRO A 676 13.11 6.14 22.87
CA PRO A 676 13.21 6.62 24.25
C PRO A 676 14.44 6.07 24.99
N GLY A 677 14.85 6.77 26.05
CA GLY A 677 16.00 6.40 26.91
C GLY A 677 17.35 6.63 26.25
N ASP A 678 18.44 6.13 26.85
CA ASP A 678 19.84 6.27 26.37
C ASP A 678 20.47 4.94 25.90
N GLY A 679 19.64 3.92 25.67
CA GLY A 679 20.08 2.58 25.26
C GLY A 679 20.71 2.52 23.86
N PRO A 680 21.40 1.43 23.52
CA PRO A 680 22.07 1.27 22.22
C PRO A 680 21.10 0.99 21.05
N THR A 681 19.82 0.74 21.34
CA THR A 681 18.80 0.37 20.35
C THR A 681 17.55 1.23 20.45
N CYS A 682 16.81 1.32 19.35
CA CYS A 682 15.49 1.94 19.26
C CYS A 682 14.43 0.86 19.03
N PRO A 683 13.27 0.94 19.74
CA PRO A 683 12.19 -0.01 19.54
C PRO A 683 11.48 0.23 18.19
N VAL A 684 10.83 -0.83 17.70
CA VAL A 684 9.95 -0.77 16.51
C VAL A 684 8.46 -0.84 16.86
N VAL A 685 8.14 -1.16 18.12
CA VAL A 685 6.79 -1.19 18.67
C VAL A 685 6.81 -0.47 20.03
N LEU A 686 5.88 0.46 20.24
CA LEU A 686 5.71 1.20 21.51
C LEU A 686 4.22 1.36 21.82
N ASP A 687 3.80 1.05 23.05
CA ASP A 687 2.39 1.08 23.48
C ASP A 687 1.46 0.37 22.48
N ARG A 688 1.86 -0.84 22.02
CA ARG A 688 1.25 -1.65 20.95
C ARG A 688 1.28 -1.02 19.55
N ILE A 689 1.78 0.18 19.35
CA ILE A 689 1.86 0.83 18.04
C ILE A 689 3.09 0.34 17.27
N LEU A 690 2.87 -0.30 16.12
CA LEU A 690 3.95 -0.62 15.17
C LEU A 690 4.37 0.64 14.42
N LEU A 691 5.60 1.08 14.64
CA LEU A 691 6.03 2.44 14.30
C LEU A 691 6.29 2.63 12.80
N TYR A 692 6.86 1.63 12.12
CA TYR A 692 7.37 1.79 10.76
C TYR A 692 6.62 0.90 9.76
N ARG A 693 6.30 1.46 8.58
CA ARG A 693 5.63 0.74 7.48
C ARG A 693 6.60 0.05 6.53
N ASP A 694 7.85 0.45 6.54
CA ASP A 694 8.94 -0.08 5.72
C ASP A 694 10.28 0.09 6.47
N ASP A 695 11.37 0.32 5.75
CA ASP A 695 12.72 0.49 6.30
C ASP A 695 13.08 1.93 6.69
N ALA A 696 12.20 2.90 6.44
CA ALA A 696 12.49 4.33 6.69
C ALA A 696 11.31 5.17 7.18
N HIS A 697 10.06 4.81 6.86
CA HIS A 697 8.89 5.65 7.08
C HIS A 697 8.02 5.15 8.22
N LEU A 698 7.40 6.10 8.93
CA LEU A 698 6.38 5.79 9.93
C LEU A 698 5.09 5.23 9.28
N THR A 699 4.39 4.38 10.04
CA THR A 699 2.98 4.07 9.79
C THR A 699 2.15 5.34 9.97
N ASN A 700 1.09 5.50 9.17
CA ASN A 700 0.16 6.62 9.34
C ASN A 700 -0.50 6.60 10.73
N VAL A 701 -0.74 5.42 11.30
CA VAL A 701 -1.20 5.24 12.69
C VAL A 701 -0.24 5.87 13.69
N ALA A 702 1.06 5.57 13.60
CA ALA A 702 2.05 6.17 14.50
C ALA A 702 2.10 7.69 14.36
N ALA A 703 2.01 8.21 13.12
CA ALA A 703 1.94 9.64 12.88
C ALA A 703 0.67 10.27 13.51
N VAL A 704 -0.51 9.66 13.31
CA VAL A 704 -1.79 10.13 13.88
C VAL A 704 -1.76 10.16 15.41
N VAL A 705 -1.23 9.11 16.05
CA VAL A 705 -1.07 9.05 17.51
C VAL A 705 -0.15 10.17 18.04
N LEU A 706 0.81 10.63 17.25
CA LEU A 706 1.69 11.74 17.62
C LEU A 706 1.05 13.12 17.46
N THR A 707 -0.17 13.24 16.92
CA THR A 707 -0.83 14.54 16.66
C THR A 707 -0.90 15.44 17.91
N PRO A 708 -1.34 14.98 19.09
CA PRO A 708 -1.42 15.83 20.29
C PRO A 708 -0.05 16.33 20.75
N ARG A 709 1.01 15.53 20.51
CA ARG A 709 2.39 15.91 20.83
C ARG A 709 2.93 16.95 19.86
N LEU A 710 2.69 16.75 18.57
CA LEU A 710 3.06 17.73 17.54
C LEU A 710 2.36 19.06 17.79
N GLU A 711 1.07 19.04 18.15
CA GLU A 711 0.34 20.26 18.51
C GLU A 711 1.01 21.01 19.65
N ARG A 712 1.32 20.31 20.75
CA ARG A 712 2.00 20.90 21.90
C ARG A 712 3.35 21.49 21.49
N LEU A 713 4.18 20.75 20.77
CA LEU A 713 5.50 21.20 20.33
C LEU A 713 5.41 22.43 19.40
N LEU A 714 4.45 22.44 18.47
CA LEU A 714 4.21 23.58 17.58
C LEU A 714 3.71 24.81 18.34
N THR A 715 2.85 24.62 19.35
CA THR A 715 2.32 25.69 20.19
C THR A 715 3.39 26.25 21.14
N GLU A 716 4.17 25.39 21.81
CA GLU A 716 5.30 25.78 22.68
C GLU A 716 6.40 26.49 21.90
N SER A 717 6.63 26.10 20.64
CA SER A 717 7.54 26.82 19.75
C SER A 717 6.99 28.20 19.36
N GLY A 718 5.71 28.48 19.61
CA GLY A 718 5.00 29.70 19.20
C GLY A 718 4.73 29.77 17.70
N ALA A 719 4.80 28.64 16.99
CA ALA A 719 4.62 28.57 15.53
C ALA A 719 3.16 28.33 15.14
N LEU A 720 2.40 27.68 16.01
CA LEU A 720 0.96 27.66 15.97
C LEU A 720 0.41 28.47 17.14
N PRO A 721 -0.67 29.26 16.94
CA PRO A 721 -1.45 29.71 18.08
C PRO A 721 -2.00 28.49 18.83
N ALA A 722 -2.10 28.60 20.16
CA ALA A 722 -2.89 27.66 20.94
C ALA A 722 -4.26 27.54 20.27
N ALA A 723 -4.74 26.31 20.08
CA ALA A 723 -6.06 26.12 19.54
C ALA A 723 -7.04 26.93 20.40
N THR A 724 -7.84 27.78 19.77
CA THR A 724 -9.15 28.11 20.32
C THR A 724 -9.81 26.75 20.61
N PRO A 725 -10.47 26.54 21.77
CA PRO A 725 -11.18 25.30 22.07
C PRO A 725 -11.90 24.79 20.82
N ALA A 726 -11.70 23.51 20.52
CA ALA A 726 -11.80 22.95 19.18
C ALA A 726 -13.08 23.38 18.46
N VAL A 727 -12.94 23.85 17.21
CA VAL A 727 -14.09 23.85 16.30
C VAL A 727 -14.49 22.38 16.10
N PRO A 728 -15.74 21.98 16.37
CA PRO A 728 -16.06 20.58 16.57
C PRO A 728 -16.58 19.98 15.26
N ALA A 729 -16.78 18.66 15.20
CA ALA A 729 -16.93 17.84 13.99
C ALA A 729 -17.68 18.52 12.81
N PRO A 730 -17.21 18.38 11.55
CA PRO A 730 -17.89 18.98 10.40
C PRO A 730 -19.29 18.39 10.26
N VAL A 731 -20.24 19.29 10.01
CA VAL A 731 -21.62 18.97 9.62
C VAL A 731 -21.58 17.97 8.46
N PRO A 732 -22.25 16.82 8.53
CA PRO A 732 -22.25 15.84 7.44
C PRO A 732 -22.68 16.51 6.12
N ALA A 733 -22.01 16.17 5.01
CA ALA A 733 -22.27 16.78 3.71
C ALA A 733 -23.78 16.77 3.37
N GLY A 734 -24.32 17.95 3.04
CA GLY A 734 -25.74 18.16 2.75
C GLY A 734 -26.59 18.66 3.94
N TRP A 735 -26.03 18.77 5.14
CA TRP A 735 -26.69 19.38 6.29
C TRP A 735 -26.21 20.84 6.51
N THR A 736 -27.10 21.69 7.00
CA THR A 736 -26.87 23.09 7.37
C THR A 736 -27.07 23.21 8.87
N GLN A 737 -26.03 23.62 9.61
CA GLN A 737 -26.13 23.78 11.05
C GLN A 737 -26.89 25.06 11.41
N LEU A 738 -27.93 24.93 12.23
CA LEU A 738 -28.74 26.01 12.76
C LEU A 738 -28.26 26.47 14.14
N LEU A 739 -27.88 25.53 15.01
CA LEU A 739 -27.36 25.80 16.36
C LEU A 739 -26.18 24.86 16.62
N ARG A 740 -25.18 25.39 17.33
CA ARG A 740 -24.14 24.60 17.97
C ARG A 740 -23.70 25.32 19.23
N ASP A 741 -23.74 24.61 20.34
CA ASP A 741 -23.19 25.07 21.61
C ASP A 741 -22.35 23.96 22.21
N GLU A 742 -21.07 24.23 22.40
CA GLU A 742 -20.06 23.32 22.95
C GLU A 742 -19.82 23.58 24.43
N PHE A 743 -20.56 24.54 25.01
CA PHE A 743 -20.47 24.86 26.43
C PHE A 743 -19.05 25.21 26.89
N ASP A 744 -18.26 25.78 25.98
CA ASP A 744 -16.94 26.33 26.28
C ASP A 744 -17.06 27.59 27.14
N GLY A 745 -16.30 27.63 28.23
CA GLY A 745 -16.19 28.81 29.07
C GLY A 745 -15.51 28.51 30.40
N PRO A 746 -15.26 29.53 31.23
CA PRO A 746 -14.64 29.33 32.54
C PRO A 746 -15.46 28.39 33.44
N ALA A 747 -14.77 27.55 34.22
CA ALA A 747 -15.43 26.70 35.20
C ALA A 747 -16.29 27.52 36.18
N GLY A 748 -17.51 27.06 36.45
CA GLY A 748 -18.46 27.73 37.35
C GLY A 748 -19.21 28.91 36.74
N SER A 749 -19.03 29.21 35.44
CA SER A 749 -19.82 30.24 34.75
C SER A 749 -21.14 29.68 34.19
N PRO A 750 -22.18 30.50 34.00
CA PRO A 750 -23.43 30.03 33.36
C PRO A 750 -23.25 29.77 31.86
N PRO A 751 -24.11 28.95 31.23
CA PRO A 751 -24.13 28.79 29.78
C PRO A 751 -24.48 30.10 29.07
N SER A 752 -24.18 30.18 27.77
CA SER A 752 -24.36 31.40 26.99
C SER A 752 -25.83 31.87 26.98
N ALA A 753 -26.08 33.03 27.58
CA ALA A 753 -27.40 33.67 27.56
C ALA A 753 -27.87 34.05 26.14
N ALA A 754 -26.99 34.04 25.14
CA ALA A 754 -27.37 34.20 23.74
C ALA A 754 -28.15 32.99 23.22
N ASN A 755 -27.82 31.79 23.69
CA ASN A 755 -28.40 30.54 23.25
C ASN A 755 -29.46 30.01 24.21
N TRP A 756 -29.35 30.29 25.51
CA TRP A 756 -30.17 29.67 26.56
C TRP A 756 -30.91 30.68 27.43
N ILE A 757 -32.08 30.25 27.93
CA ILE A 757 -32.84 30.90 29.00
C ILE A 757 -33.13 29.87 30.09
N HIS A 758 -33.31 30.35 31.32
CA HIS A 758 -33.57 29.50 32.48
C HIS A 758 -35.06 29.47 32.79
N ASP A 759 -35.57 28.27 33.00
CA ASP A 759 -36.87 28.02 33.59
C ASP A 759 -36.72 28.06 35.10
N LEU A 760 -37.53 28.88 35.77
CA LEU A 760 -37.38 29.17 37.20
C LEU A 760 -38.60 28.73 37.99
N GLY A 761 -38.37 28.20 39.19
CA GLY A 761 -39.44 27.80 40.10
C GLY A 761 -39.93 26.38 39.86
N THR A 762 -41.22 26.16 40.08
CA THR A 762 -41.88 24.83 40.01
C THR A 762 -42.90 24.73 38.88
N CYS A 763 -42.97 25.74 38.00
CA CYS A 763 -43.85 25.80 36.84
C CYS A 763 -43.48 27.01 35.96
N TYR A 764 -43.89 26.99 34.70
CA TYR A 764 -43.76 28.15 33.80
C TYR A 764 -44.49 29.40 34.34
N PRO A 765 -44.15 30.62 33.85
CA PRO A 765 -44.85 31.84 34.21
C PRO A 765 -46.38 31.75 34.04
N GLY A 766 -47.12 32.16 35.07
CA GLY A 766 -48.58 31.99 35.12
C GLY A 766 -49.03 30.63 35.67
N CYS A 767 -48.10 29.71 35.91
CA CYS A 767 -48.26 28.40 36.53
C CYS A 767 -49.46 27.58 36.00
N PRO A 768 -49.60 27.40 34.67
CA PRO A 768 -50.71 26.62 34.11
C PRO A 768 -50.66 25.13 34.51
N ALA A 769 -49.46 24.62 34.80
CA ALA A 769 -49.23 23.27 35.30
C ALA A 769 -48.26 23.34 36.50
N PRO A 770 -48.75 23.28 37.75
CA PRO A 770 -47.92 23.20 38.94
C PRO A 770 -47.01 21.97 38.93
N GLN A 771 -45.84 22.06 39.57
CA GLN A 771 -44.83 21.00 39.62
C GLN A 771 -44.49 20.49 38.20
N TRP A 772 -44.33 21.43 37.28
CA TRP A 772 -44.05 21.23 35.86
C TRP A 772 -45.02 20.27 35.13
N GLY A 773 -46.19 19.98 35.73
CA GLY A 773 -47.17 19.02 35.20
C GLY A 773 -46.85 17.55 35.48
N THR A 774 -45.71 17.25 36.10
CA THR A 774 -45.20 15.88 36.29
C THR A 774 -45.20 15.43 37.75
N GLY A 775 -45.40 16.36 38.70
CA GLY A 775 -45.33 16.10 40.13
C GLY A 775 -43.91 16.06 40.70
N GLU A 776 -42.92 16.57 39.95
CA GLU A 776 -41.54 16.75 40.40
C GLU A 776 -41.44 17.72 41.61
N ILE A 777 -40.36 17.61 42.39
CA ILE A 777 -40.26 18.22 43.75
C ILE A 777 -39.16 19.28 43.88
N GLU A 778 -38.32 19.44 42.89
CA GLU A 778 -37.27 20.45 42.84
C GLU A 778 -37.81 21.84 42.52
N THR A 779 -37.07 22.85 42.93
CA THR A 779 -37.20 24.21 42.42
C THR A 779 -36.10 24.44 41.38
N MET A 780 -36.48 24.76 40.14
CA MET A 780 -35.52 25.09 39.09
C MET A 780 -34.92 26.48 39.33
N THR A 781 -33.60 26.63 39.17
CA THR A 781 -32.87 27.88 39.42
C THR A 781 -31.92 28.24 38.27
N ASP A 782 -31.48 29.51 38.26
CA ASP A 782 -30.37 30.01 37.45
C ASP A 782 -29.05 30.10 38.24
N SER A 783 -28.99 29.50 39.44
CA SER A 783 -27.76 29.43 40.21
C SER A 783 -26.73 28.55 39.50
N THR A 784 -25.46 28.97 39.54
CA THR A 784 -24.32 28.17 39.09
C THR A 784 -24.10 26.91 39.94
N ASP A 785 -24.75 26.81 41.10
CA ASP A 785 -24.81 25.56 41.87
C ASP A 785 -25.59 24.48 41.12
N ASN A 786 -26.56 24.89 40.29
CA ASN A 786 -27.44 24.00 39.52
C ASN A 786 -27.13 23.97 38.02
N VAL A 787 -26.67 25.07 37.42
CA VAL A 787 -26.38 25.14 35.97
C VAL A 787 -25.07 25.89 35.73
N ARG A 788 -24.01 25.19 35.32
CA ARG A 788 -22.68 25.79 35.14
C ARG A 788 -21.84 25.08 34.08
N LEU A 789 -20.81 25.74 33.60
CA LEU A 789 -19.76 25.16 32.75
C LEU A 789 -18.67 24.52 33.62
N ASP A 790 -18.10 23.40 33.18
CA ASP A 790 -17.06 22.67 33.93
C ASP A 790 -15.62 23.19 33.69
N GLY A 791 -15.45 24.11 32.74
CA GLY A 791 -14.15 24.65 32.35
C GLY A 791 -13.33 23.78 31.40
N LYS A 792 -13.90 22.66 30.94
CA LYS A 792 -13.28 21.64 30.09
C LYS A 792 -14.10 21.34 28.83
N GLY A 793 -15.13 22.13 28.55
CA GLY A 793 -16.00 21.99 27.38
C GLY A 793 -17.26 21.17 27.67
N ALA A 794 -17.84 21.28 28.86
CA ALA A 794 -19.16 20.72 29.13
C ALA A 794 -20.01 21.59 30.06
N LEU A 795 -21.32 21.56 29.84
CA LEU A 795 -22.34 22.03 30.76
C LEU A 795 -22.62 20.96 31.82
N GLU A 796 -22.79 21.37 33.07
CA GLU A 796 -23.27 20.56 34.18
C GLU A 796 -24.64 21.07 34.65
N ILE A 797 -25.64 20.19 34.66
CA ILE A 797 -26.93 20.41 35.33
C ILE A 797 -26.97 19.53 36.57
N VAL A 798 -26.99 20.16 37.74
CA VAL A 798 -26.67 19.54 39.03
C VAL A 798 -27.85 19.66 39.99
N PRO A 799 -28.53 18.57 40.33
CA PRO A 799 -29.51 18.57 41.40
C PRO A 799 -28.81 18.77 42.75
N THR A 800 -29.27 19.74 43.54
CA THR A 800 -28.74 20.03 44.88
C THR A 800 -29.84 19.89 45.93
N ARG A 801 -29.44 19.66 47.19
CA ARG A 801 -30.37 19.54 48.31
C ARG A 801 -29.87 20.31 49.52
N GLU A 802 -30.65 21.28 49.97
CA GLU A 802 -30.38 22.10 51.16
C GLU A 802 -31.63 22.11 52.06
N ASP A 803 -31.45 21.86 53.37
CA ASP A 803 -32.55 21.77 54.35
C ASP A 803 -33.73 20.88 53.94
N GLY A 804 -33.44 19.80 53.21
CA GLY A 804 -34.44 18.85 52.72
C GLY A 804 -35.24 19.32 51.50
N ARG A 805 -34.94 20.49 50.94
CA ARG A 805 -35.52 20.99 49.68
C ARG A 805 -34.58 20.74 48.51
N TRP A 806 -35.12 20.27 47.39
CA TRP A 806 -34.37 20.04 46.16
C TRP A 806 -34.36 21.28 45.28
N SER A 807 -33.22 21.55 44.66
CA SER A 807 -33.07 22.51 43.56
C SER A 807 -32.39 21.83 42.38
N SER A 808 -32.68 22.28 41.16
CA SER A 808 -32.02 21.76 39.96
C SER A 808 -32.00 22.82 38.86
N GLY A 809 -31.52 22.43 37.69
CA GLY A 809 -31.47 23.27 36.51
C GLY A 809 -32.41 22.78 35.42
N ARG A 810 -33.08 23.74 34.77
CA ARG A 810 -33.83 23.55 33.53
C ARG A 810 -33.56 24.74 32.62
N ILE A 811 -32.95 24.47 31.48
CA ILE A 811 -32.65 25.49 30.48
C ILE A 811 -33.32 25.13 29.17
N GLU A 812 -33.79 26.15 28.46
CA GLU A 812 -34.37 26.01 27.13
C GLU A 812 -33.66 26.93 26.14
N THR A 813 -33.65 26.56 24.85
CA THR A 813 -33.03 27.41 23.83
C THR A 813 -33.81 28.70 23.68
N ARG A 814 -33.12 29.85 23.64
CA ARG A 814 -33.76 31.15 23.34
C ARG A 814 -34.50 31.11 22.00
N ARG A 815 -33.94 30.42 21.02
CA ARG A 815 -34.57 30.13 19.73
C ARG A 815 -35.67 29.07 19.88
N SER A 816 -36.76 29.27 19.14
CA SER A 816 -37.87 28.33 19.01
C SER A 816 -38.25 28.08 17.55
N ASP A 817 -37.39 28.46 16.61
CA ASP A 817 -37.61 28.39 15.17
C ASP A 817 -36.99 27.13 14.53
N PHE A 818 -36.59 26.13 15.33
CA PHE A 818 -35.98 24.91 14.80
C PHE A 818 -37.04 24.04 14.12
N ALA A 819 -37.11 24.10 12.80
CA ALA A 819 -38.03 23.33 11.99
C ALA A 819 -37.30 22.70 10.79
N PRO A 820 -37.72 21.51 10.33
CA PRO A 820 -37.29 21.01 9.03
C PRO A 820 -37.74 21.97 7.93
N PRO A 821 -36.91 22.24 6.90
CA PRO A 821 -37.36 22.98 5.73
C PRO A 821 -38.46 22.16 5.01
N PRO A 822 -39.34 22.79 4.20
CA PRO A 822 -40.39 22.08 3.49
C PRO A 822 -39.86 20.88 2.70
N GLY A 823 -40.34 19.67 3.00
CA GLY A 823 -39.88 18.43 2.38
C GLY A 823 -38.49 17.93 2.81
N GLY A 824 -37.84 18.60 3.76
CA GLY A 824 -36.50 18.27 4.24
C GLY A 824 -36.49 17.61 5.63
N THR A 825 -35.31 17.54 6.22
CA THR A 825 -35.07 16.87 7.50
C THR A 825 -34.47 17.86 8.51
N LEU A 826 -34.90 17.80 9.77
CA LEU A 826 -34.28 18.44 10.93
C LEU A 826 -33.58 17.37 11.76
N ARG A 827 -32.38 17.64 12.26
CA ARG A 827 -31.64 16.79 13.19
C ARG A 827 -31.27 17.61 14.41
N ILE A 828 -31.63 17.08 15.58
CA ILE A 828 -31.28 17.63 16.90
C ILE A 828 -30.45 16.57 17.61
N GLU A 829 -29.27 16.94 18.09
CA GLU A 829 -28.31 15.99 18.66
C GLU A 829 -27.56 16.60 19.84
N ALA A 830 -27.31 15.81 20.88
CA ALA A 830 -26.47 16.19 22.01
C ALA A 830 -25.57 15.05 22.46
N SER A 831 -24.36 15.39 22.91
CA SER A 831 -23.40 14.48 23.52
C SER A 831 -23.53 14.60 25.05
N ILE A 832 -24.09 13.59 25.71
CA ILE A 832 -24.49 13.65 27.12
C ILE A 832 -23.90 12.48 27.91
N ALA A 833 -23.42 12.75 29.12
CA ALA A 833 -23.18 11.76 30.15
C ALA A 833 -24.25 11.94 31.25
N LEU A 834 -24.97 10.87 31.56
CA LEU A 834 -26.01 10.83 32.59
C LEU A 834 -25.42 11.01 34.00
N PRO A 835 -26.21 11.44 35.00
CA PRO A 835 -25.79 11.48 36.39
C PRO A 835 -25.18 10.15 36.85
N ASP A 836 -23.93 10.19 37.33
CA ASP A 836 -23.19 9.02 37.82
C ASP A 836 -23.62 8.62 39.24
N VAL A 837 -24.88 8.21 39.34
CA VAL A 837 -25.51 7.76 40.57
C VAL A 837 -26.37 6.52 40.28
N THR A 838 -26.40 5.58 41.21
CA THR A 838 -27.07 4.29 41.02
C THR A 838 -27.87 3.87 42.25
N GLY A 839 -28.81 2.92 42.09
CA GLY A 839 -29.50 2.29 43.21
C GLY A 839 -30.31 3.28 44.06
N PRO A 840 -30.42 3.07 45.39
CA PRO A 840 -31.18 3.97 46.27
C PRO A 840 -30.70 5.43 46.26
N ALA A 841 -29.41 5.66 45.97
CA ALA A 841 -28.84 7.01 45.86
C ALA A 841 -29.40 7.78 44.65
N ALA A 842 -29.81 7.08 43.60
CA ALA A 842 -30.36 7.66 42.38
C ALA A 842 -31.89 7.78 42.39
N ALA A 843 -32.57 7.34 43.46
CA ALA A 843 -34.02 7.28 43.50
C ALA A 843 -34.64 8.67 43.22
N GLY A 844 -35.43 8.76 42.15
CA GLY A 844 -36.07 9.97 41.69
C GLY A 844 -35.28 10.85 40.73
N TYR A 845 -34.02 10.55 40.40
CA TYR A 845 -33.31 11.28 39.34
C TYR A 845 -34.01 11.10 38.00
N TRP A 846 -34.24 12.19 37.27
CA TRP A 846 -34.84 12.20 35.94
C TRP A 846 -34.13 13.20 35.00
N PRO A 847 -32.93 12.87 34.49
CA PRO A 847 -32.29 13.63 33.42
C PRO A 847 -33.08 13.51 32.10
N ALA A 848 -33.24 14.64 31.41
CA ALA A 848 -33.95 14.70 30.13
C ALA A 848 -33.29 15.67 29.14
N PHE A 849 -33.30 15.27 27.87
CA PHE A 849 -32.99 16.09 26.70
C PHE A 849 -34.14 15.93 25.69
N TRP A 850 -34.87 17.02 25.45
CA TRP A 850 -36.16 16.96 24.79
C TRP A 850 -36.50 18.29 24.11
N THR A 851 -37.65 18.33 23.43
CA THR A 851 -38.11 19.51 22.69
C THR A 851 -39.60 19.73 22.86
N LEU A 852 -40.02 20.99 22.73
CA LEU A 852 -41.41 21.39 22.71
C LEU A 852 -41.72 22.26 21.50
N GLY A 853 -42.97 22.20 21.03
CA GLY A 853 -43.47 23.10 20.00
C GLY A 853 -43.43 24.56 20.42
N ALA A 854 -42.90 25.43 19.55
CA ALA A 854 -42.85 26.87 19.74
C ALA A 854 -44.17 27.52 20.19
N PRO A 855 -45.36 27.10 19.69
CA PRO A 855 -46.62 27.65 20.16
C PRO A 855 -46.86 27.50 21.66
N LEU A 856 -46.18 26.57 22.35
CA LEU A 856 -46.28 26.45 23.81
C LEU A 856 -45.84 27.73 24.51
N ARG A 857 -44.85 28.47 23.98
CA ARG A 857 -44.40 29.74 24.60
C ARG A 857 -45.47 30.83 24.59
N ASP A 858 -46.52 30.66 23.79
CA ASP A 858 -47.68 31.54 23.76
C ASP A 858 -48.65 31.19 24.91
N GLY A 859 -48.18 31.38 26.15
CA GLY A 859 -48.99 31.22 27.36
C GLY A 859 -48.86 29.87 28.08
N TYR A 860 -47.91 29.01 27.66
CA TYR A 860 -47.55 27.74 28.32
C TYR A 860 -48.71 26.75 28.44
N THR A 861 -49.61 26.77 27.45
CA THR A 861 -50.76 25.86 27.34
C THR A 861 -50.81 25.24 25.96
N GLY A 862 -51.51 24.11 25.81
CA GLY A 862 -51.67 23.43 24.51
C GLY A 862 -50.90 22.12 24.37
N TRP A 863 -50.13 21.70 25.38
CA TRP A 863 -49.63 20.33 25.48
C TRP A 863 -50.78 19.31 25.58
N PRO A 864 -50.71 18.13 24.94
CA PRO A 864 -49.63 17.62 24.08
C PRO A 864 -49.78 18.03 22.60
N GLY A 865 -50.86 18.74 22.25
CA GLY A 865 -51.22 19.06 20.87
C GLY A 865 -50.20 19.91 20.10
N VAL A 866 -49.34 20.66 20.79
CA VAL A 866 -48.21 21.42 20.21
C VAL A 866 -46.99 20.56 19.87
N GLY A 867 -46.99 19.27 20.23
CA GLY A 867 -45.88 18.37 20.02
C GLY A 867 -44.78 18.47 21.09
N GLU A 868 -44.35 17.29 21.56
CA GLU A 868 -43.16 17.07 22.37
C GLU A 868 -42.36 15.92 21.78
N ILE A 869 -41.03 16.06 21.74
CA ILE A 869 -40.13 15.00 21.28
C ILE A 869 -39.04 14.83 22.33
N ASP A 870 -39.09 13.72 23.04
CA ASP A 870 -38.09 13.34 24.04
C ASP A 870 -36.98 12.60 23.35
N VAL A 871 -35.83 13.27 23.20
CA VAL A 871 -34.66 12.71 22.52
C VAL A 871 -33.99 11.67 23.41
N MET A 872 -33.93 11.97 24.71
CA MET A 872 -33.42 11.08 25.75
C MET A 872 -34.05 11.42 27.09
N GLU A 873 -34.59 10.40 27.75
CA GLU A 873 -34.92 10.42 29.16
C GLU A 873 -34.28 9.22 29.87
N SER A 874 -33.88 9.40 31.12
CA SER A 874 -33.50 8.29 32.00
C SER A 874 -34.08 8.54 33.39
N VAL A 875 -34.28 7.48 34.15
CA VAL A 875 -34.82 7.57 35.52
C VAL A 875 -34.06 6.66 36.46
N ASN A 876 -34.03 7.06 37.74
CA ASN A 876 -33.56 6.23 38.87
C ASN A 876 -32.13 5.67 38.72
N GLY A 877 -31.29 6.34 37.94
CA GLY A 877 -29.91 5.90 37.69
C GLY A 877 -29.84 4.51 37.06
N ARG A 878 -30.66 4.24 36.05
CA ARG A 878 -30.59 3.01 35.27
C ARG A 878 -29.61 3.15 34.11
N ASP A 879 -29.01 2.04 33.70
CA ASP A 879 -28.24 1.94 32.45
C ASP A 879 -29.16 1.79 31.23
N THR A 880 -30.28 2.52 31.23
CA THR A 880 -31.26 2.54 30.16
C THR A 880 -31.73 3.95 29.89
N VAL A 881 -32.02 4.24 28.63
CA VAL A 881 -32.65 5.49 28.19
C VAL A 881 -33.95 5.20 27.43
N SER A 882 -34.87 6.14 27.45
CA SER A 882 -36.12 6.08 26.69
C SER A 882 -36.21 7.30 25.76
N ALA A 883 -36.95 7.13 24.67
CA ALA A 883 -37.35 8.18 23.76
C ALA A 883 -38.87 8.15 23.59
N ALA A 884 -39.50 9.30 23.43
CA ALA A 884 -40.96 9.39 23.26
C ALA A 884 -41.36 10.56 22.36
N MET A 885 -42.58 10.48 21.87
CA MET A 885 -43.24 11.56 21.15
C MET A 885 -44.64 11.74 21.72
N HIS A 886 -44.95 12.95 22.18
CA HIS A 886 -46.27 13.33 22.67
C HIS A 886 -46.99 14.22 21.66
N CYS A 887 -48.27 13.96 21.44
CA CYS A 887 -49.08 14.64 20.44
C CYS A 887 -50.59 14.43 20.64
N GLY A 888 -51.39 15.29 20.01
CA GLY A 888 -52.84 15.13 19.97
C GLY A 888 -53.55 15.67 21.22
N VAL A 889 -54.06 14.78 22.08
CA VAL A 889 -54.95 15.13 23.20
C VAL A 889 -54.47 14.51 24.51
N LEU A 890 -54.76 15.17 25.64
CA LEU A 890 -54.22 14.86 26.98
C LEU A 890 -54.40 13.42 27.47
N ASP A 891 -55.50 12.76 27.11
CA ASP A 891 -55.80 11.39 27.53
C ASP A 891 -56.00 10.48 26.30
N GLY A 892 -55.10 9.52 26.11
CA GLY A 892 -55.11 8.58 25.00
C GLY A 892 -54.79 9.25 23.67
N GLY A 893 -55.78 9.33 22.77
CA GLY A 893 -55.56 9.84 21.42
C GLY A 893 -54.62 8.98 20.57
N PRO A 894 -54.17 9.49 19.42
CA PRO A 894 -53.28 8.75 18.53
C PRO A 894 -51.88 8.50 19.13
N CYS A 895 -51.49 9.28 20.15
CA CYS A 895 -50.16 9.22 20.76
C CYS A 895 -50.14 8.52 22.12
N GLN A 896 -51.28 7.98 22.57
CA GLN A 896 -51.41 7.16 23.79
C GLN A 896 -51.01 7.91 25.07
N GLU A 897 -51.45 9.15 25.18
CA GLU A 897 -51.15 10.03 26.30
C GLU A 897 -51.70 9.50 27.63
N PRO A 898 -51.01 9.74 28.75
CA PRO A 898 -49.78 10.54 28.90
C PRO A 898 -48.48 9.75 28.67
N ALA A 899 -48.55 8.49 28.20
CA ALA A 899 -47.35 7.67 28.01
C ALA A 899 -46.56 8.03 26.74
N GLY A 900 -47.20 8.68 25.77
CA GLY A 900 -46.62 8.98 24.48
C GLY A 900 -46.32 7.74 23.63
N LEU A 901 -45.83 7.97 22.42
CA LEU A 901 -45.33 6.91 21.55
C LEU A 901 -43.89 6.58 21.92
N THR A 902 -43.70 5.86 23.03
CA THR A 902 -42.38 5.58 23.62
C THR A 902 -41.64 4.39 22.99
N SER A 903 -40.31 4.44 23.00
CA SER A 903 -39.42 3.31 22.73
C SER A 903 -39.43 2.26 23.86
N GLY A 904 -39.90 2.65 25.04
CA GLY A 904 -39.57 1.99 26.29
C GLY A 904 -38.05 2.03 26.60
N PRO A 905 -37.63 1.44 27.73
CA PRO A 905 -36.23 1.45 28.14
C PRO A 905 -35.33 0.70 27.15
N GLN A 906 -34.36 1.42 26.59
CA GLN A 906 -33.31 0.89 25.71
C GLN A 906 -32.00 0.78 26.47
N PRO A 907 -31.23 -0.32 26.32
CA PRO A 907 -29.93 -0.48 26.97
C PRO A 907 -28.95 0.64 26.58
N CYS A 908 -28.24 1.16 27.59
CA CYS A 908 -27.31 2.27 27.47
C CYS A 908 -26.08 2.00 28.36
N ASP A 909 -25.27 1.02 27.95
CA ASP A 909 -24.08 0.61 28.70
C ASP A 909 -23.06 1.75 28.74
N GLY A 910 -22.67 2.17 29.94
CA GLY A 910 -21.64 3.21 30.13
C GLY A 910 -22.16 4.65 30.05
N CYS A 911 -23.46 4.86 29.85
CA CYS A 911 -24.05 6.20 29.64
C CYS A 911 -23.95 7.16 30.83
N ARG A 912 -23.59 6.66 32.01
CA ARG A 912 -23.22 7.48 33.18
C ARG A 912 -21.73 7.83 33.25
N THR A 913 -20.89 6.97 32.70
CA THR A 913 -19.43 7.03 32.84
C THR A 913 -18.71 7.65 31.65
N ALA A 914 -19.41 7.81 30.52
CA ALA A 914 -18.90 8.39 29.28
C ALA A 914 -19.99 9.26 28.62
N PHE A 915 -19.57 10.11 27.68
CA PHE A 915 -20.49 10.84 26.82
C PHE A 915 -21.00 9.93 25.70
N HIS A 916 -22.31 9.96 25.45
CA HIS A 916 -22.98 9.27 24.36
C HIS A 916 -23.76 10.25 23.51
N SER A 917 -23.90 9.95 22.22
CA SER A 917 -24.67 10.78 21.29
C SER A 917 -26.14 10.36 21.31
N TYR A 918 -27.01 11.31 21.65
CA TYR A 918 -28.47 11.17 21.60
C TYR A 918 -28.98 12.11 20.52
N ALA A 919 -29.68 11.57 19.52
CA ALA A 919 -30.17 12.39 18.41
C ALA A 919 -31.58 12.00 17.97
N VAL A 920 -32.30 12.97 17.42
CA VAL A 920 -33.57 12.76 16.73
C VAL A 920 -33.54 13.42 15.35
N GLU A 921 -34.14 12.75 14.37
CA GLU A 921 -34.40 13.29 13.04
C GLU A 921 -35.90 13.40 12.79
N VAL A 922 -36.37 14.60 12.42
CA VAL A 922 -37.72 14.86 11.94
C VAL A 922 -37.64 15.00 10.41
N ASP A 923 -38.09 13.98 9.69
CA ASP A 923 -38.10 13.93 8.23
C ASP A 923 -39.51 14.25 7.72
N LEU A 924 -39.66 15.36 6.98
CA LEU A 924 -40.91 15.76 6.33
C LEU A 924 -40.89 15.51 4.81
N ALA A 925 -39.94 14.71 4.32
CA ALA A 925 -39.91 14.34 2.91
C ALA A 925 -41.21 13.62 2.49
N PRO A 926 -41.83 14.00 1.37
CA PRO A 926 -43.11 13.42 0.94
C PRO A 926 -43.04 11.89 0.83
N GLY A 927 -43.96 11.18 1.49
CA GLY A 927 -44.02 9.71 1.50
C GLY A 927 -42.99 9.04 2.40
N ARG A 928 -42.29 9.82 3.23
CA ARG A 928 -41.33 9.39 4.25
C ARG A 928 -41.48 10.16 5.55
N GLU A 929 -42.64 10.78 5.81
CA GLU A 929 -42.85 11.60 7.00
C GLU A 929 -42.70 10.76 8.29
N GLU A 930 -41.64 10.99 9.04
CA GLU A 930 -41.31 10.25 10.26
C GLU A 930 -40.42 11.03 11.24
N VAL A 931 -40.47 10.65 12.51
CA VAL A 931 -39.52 11.02 13.55
C VAL A 931 -38.70 9.78 13.91
N ARG A 932 -37.38 9.89 13.99
CA ARG A 932 -36.48 8.77 14.26
C ARG A 932 -35.39 9.12 15.28
N TRP A 933 -35.21 8.26 16.28
CA TRP A 933 -34.26 8.47 17.37
C TRP A 933 -33.05 7.57 17.24
N TYR A 934 -31.91 8.09 17.67
CA TYR A 934 -30.59 7.49 17.56
C TYR A 934 -29.87 7.54 18.91
N LEU A 935 -29.18 6.45 19.23
CA LEU A 935 -28.19 6.36 20.31
C LEU A 935 -26.86 5.94 19.69
N ASP A 936 -25.82 6.76 19.82
CA ASP A 936 -24.50 6.59 19.21
C ASP A 936 -24.57 6.32 17.70
N GLY A 937 -25.43 7.07 17.02
CA GLY A 937 -25.69 6.93 15.58
C GLY A 937 -26.54 5.71 15.19
N ARG A 938 -26.93 4.84 16.13
CA ARG A 938 -27.80 3.68 15.89
C ARG A 938 -29.26 4.03 16.14
N ALA A 939 -30.09 3.92 15.11
CA ALA A 939 -31.52 4.13 15.25
C ALA A 939 -32.15 3.07 16.17
N HIS A 940 -32.91 3.50 17.18
CA HIS A 940 -33.55 2.61 18.16
C HIS A 940 -35.07 2.82 18.30
N HIS A 941 -35.61 3.94 17.79
CA HIS A 941 -37.05 4.22 17.79
C HIS A 941 -37.50 4.98 16.54
N ARG A 942 -38.77 4.85 16.19
CA ARG A 942 -39.37 5.52 15.03
C ARG A 942 -40.88 5.68 15.18
N VAL A 943 -41.38 6.86 14.84
CA VAL A 943 -42.81 7.18 14.72
C VAL A 943 -43.07 7.74 13.33
N THR A 944 -44.09 7.22 12.64
CA THR A 944 -44.43 7.58 11.26
C THR A 944 -45.75 8.35 11.23
N ALA A 945 -45.91 9.25 10.26
CA ALA A 945 -47.08 10.12 10.15
C ALA A 945 -48.42 9.37 9.97
N ASP A 946 -48.38 8.16 9.41
CA ASP A 946 -49.55 7.30 9.18
C ASP A 946 -50.23 6.81 10.48
N ARG A 947 -49.60 7.01 11.64
CA ARG A 947 -50.18 6.69 12.95
C ARG A 947 -51.26 7.65 13.42
N MET A 948 -51.33 8.84 12.82
CA MET A 948 -52.26 9.89 13.23
C MET A 948 -52.83 10.61 12.01
N ASP A 949 -53.87 11.41 12.22
CA ASP A 949 -54.39 12.24 11.14
C ASP A 949 -53.39 13.34 10.76
N PRO A 950 -53.42 13.84 9.51
CA PRO A 950 -52.46 14.83 9.03
C PRO A 950 -52.41 16.12 9.85
N GLU A 951 -53.53 16.57 10.42
CA GLU A 951 -53.58 17.79 11.23
C GLU A 951 -52.94 17.58 12.61
N THR A 952 -53.06 16.39 13.19
CA THR A 952 -52.33 16.04 14.42
C THR A 952 -50.82 15.93 14.17
N TRP A 953 -50.40 15.30 13.07
CA TRP A 953 -48.98 15.24 12.70
C TRP A 953 -48.40 16.64 12.48
N LYS A 954 -49.08 17.46 11.67
CA LYS A 954 -48.64 18.82 11.35
C LYS A 954 -48.50 19.68 12.60
N ARG A 955 -49.47 19.61 13.52
CA ARG A 955 -49.43 20.36 14.78
C ARG A 955 -48.39 19.85 15.78
N ALA A 956 -47.82 18.66 15.57
CA ALA A 956 -46.80 18.11 16.45
C ALA A 956 -45.36 18.40 15.96
N VAL A 957 -45.13 18.47 14.65
CA VAL A 957 -43.76 18.52 14.10
C VAL A 957 -43.53 19.51 12.94
N ASP A 958 -44.58 20.08 12.35
CA ASP A 958 -44.48 21.01 11.21
C ASP A 958 -44.59 22.48 11.66
N HIS A 959 -43.74 22.84 12.63
CA HIS A 959 -43.52 24.19 13.14
C HIS A 959 -42.16 24.25 13.84
N GLY A 960 -41.78 25.44 14.31
CA GLY A 960 -40.58 25.59 15.11
C GLY A 960 -40.65 24.80 16.42
N LEU A 961 -39.53 24.22 16.83
CA LEU A 961 -39.29 23.59 18.12
C LEU A 961 -38.26 24.41 18.90
N PHE A 962 -38.29 24.31 20.23
CA PHE A 962 -37.18 24.69 21.11
C PHE A 962 -36.71 23.47 21.91
N LEU A 963 -35.43 23.48 22.28
CA LEU A 963 -34.78 22.36 22.99
C LEU A 963 -34.77 22.67 24.48
N ILE A 964 -34.81 21.62 25.30
CA ILE A 964 -34.80 21.69 26.77
C ILE A 964 -33.80 20.67 27.31
N LEU A 965 -33.02 21.10 28.29
CA LEU A 965 -32.13 20.25 29.09
C LEU A 965 -32.46 20.46 30.57
N ASN A 966 -32.73 19.37 31.28
CA ASN A 966 -32.96 19.41 32.72
C ASN A 966 -32.60 18.11 33.43
N VAL A 967 -32.53 18.19 34.76
CA VAL A 967 -32.54 17.02 35.63
C VAL A 967 -33.64 17.23 36.67
N ALA A 968 -34.80 16.61 36.45
CA ALA A 968 -35.88 16.65 37.42
C ALA A 968 -35.62 15.68 38.59
N ILE A 969 -36.28 15.92 39.72
CA ILE A 969 -36.24 15.07 40.91
C ILE A 969 -37.67 14.67 41.31
N GLY A 970 -37.92 13.36 41.32
CA GLY A 970 -39.24 12.80 41.60
C GLY A 970 -40.17 12.88 40.38
N GLY A 971 -41.47 12.99 40.62
CA GLY A 971 -42.47 12.99 39.56
C GLY A 971 -42.95 11.60 39.15
N GLY A 972 -43.95 11.59 38.26
CA GLY A 972 -44.68 10.40 37.86
C GLY A 972 -43.84 9.34 37.16
N LEU A 973 -42.85 9.74 36.35
CA LEU A 973 -42.05 8.79 35.58
C LEU A 973 -41.08 7.97 36.45
N PRO A 974 -40.22 8.58 37.31
CA PRO A 974 -39.42 7.80 38.27
C PRO A 974 -40.27 6.96 39.24
N GLN A 975 -41.45 7.46 39.63
CA GLN A 975 -42.37 6.73 40.51
C GLN A 975 -42.97 5.49 39.83
N ALA A 976 -43.43 5.62 38.58
CA ALA A 976 -43.94 4.51 37.78
C ALA A 976 -42.85 3.45 37.55
N ASP A 977 -41.60 3.91 37.50
CA ASP A 977 -40.41 3.09 37.39
C ASP A 977 -40.00 2.41 38.72
N GLY A 978 -40.63 2.77 39.84
CA GLY A 978 -40.57 2.04 41.11
C GLY A 978 -39.67 2.65 42.18
N ALA A 979 -39.20 3.89 42.03
CA ALA A 979 -38.45 4.58 43.07
C ALA A 979 -38.86 6.04 43.23
N VAL A 980 -38.80 6.53 44.47
CA VAL A 980 -39.15 7.91 44.83
C VAL A 980 -38.00 8.54 45.63
N PRO A 981 -37.75 9.85 45.50
CA PRO A 981 -36.73 10.53 46.29
C PRO A 981 -36.93 10.32 47.79
N GLY A 982 -35.84 10.07 48.51
CA GLY A 982 -35.85 9.89 49.97
C GLY A 982 -34.56 10.36 50.63
N PRO A 983 -34.40 10.11 51.95
CA PRO A 983 -33.18 10.49 52.68
C PRO A 983 -31.89 9.90 52.08
N ALA A 984 -32.00 8.70 51.49
CA ALA A 984 -30.90 8.00 50.83
C ALA A 984 -30.55 8.54 49.44
N THR A 985 -31.43 9.33 48.79
CA THR A 985 -31.14 9.97 47.51
C THR A 985 -30.02 10.99 47.69
N GLU A 986 -28.95 10.85 46.93
CA GLU A 986 -27.76 11.69 47.03
C GLU A 986 -27.87 12.88 46.07
N PRO A 987 -27.67 14.13 46.51
CA PRO A 987 -27.55 15.28 45.62
C PRO A 987 -26.14 15.37 45.00
N GLY A 988 -25.97 16.27 44.04
CA GLY A 988 -24.65 16.69 43.53
C GLY A 988 -24.14 15.89 42.33
N HIS A 989 -24.92 14.97 41.79
CA HIS A 989 -24.55 14.16 40.62
C HIS A 989 -25.03 14.83 39.32
N PRO A 990 -24.14 15.43 38.51
CA PRO A 990 -24.55 16.23 37.37
C PRO A 990 -24.93 15.38 36.16
N MET A 991 -25.91 15.82 35.38
CA MET A 991 -25.94 15.51 33.96
C MET A 991 -24.91 16.40 33.27
N ARG A 992 -24.01 15.81 32.49
CA ARG A 992 -22.96 16.54 31.77
C ARG A 992 -23.26 16.55 30.28
N VAL A 993 -23.21 17.71 29.65
CA VAL A 993 -23.50 17.89 28.23
C VAL A 993 -22.27 18.51 27.57
N ASP A 994 -21.60 17.73 26.74
CA ASP A 994 -20.40 18.13 25.99
C ASP A 994 -20.79 19.13 24.90
N HIS A 995 -21.80 18.82 24.09
CA HIS A 995 -22.32 19.77 23.11
C HIS A 995 -23.77 19.48 22.72
N VAL A 996 -24.42 20.50 22.15
CA VAL A 996 -25.74 20.43 21.49
C VAL A 996 -25.60 20.97 20.07
N THR A 997 -26.12 20.24 19.09
CA THR A 997 -26.24 20.69 17.71
C THR A 997 -27.67 20.58 17.17
N VAL A 998 -28.03 21.53 16.30
CA VAL A 998 -29.24 21.48 15.50
C VAL A 998 -28.84 21.71 14.05
N SER A 999 -29.31 20.88 13.14
CA SER A 999 -29.01 20.99 11.71
C SER A 999 -30.19 20.61 10.84
N THR A 1000 -30.25 21.12 9.62
CA THR A 1000 -31.29 20.80 8.65
C THR A 1000 -30.71 20.33 7.33
N ARG A 1001 -31.47 19.54 6.58
CA ARG A 1001 -31.12 19.10 5.23
C ARG A 1001 -32.30 19.34 4.30
N ALA A 1002 -32.04 19.96 3.16
CA ALA A 1002 -33.04 20.17 2.12
C ALA A 1002 -33.48 18.83 1.47
N PRO A 1003 -34.69 18.74 0.88
CA PRO A 1003 -35.11 17.57 0.11
C PRO A 1003 -34.09 17.19 -0.97
N ALA A 1004 -33.84 15.89 -1.13
CA ALA A 1004 -33.00 15.38 -2.22
C ALA A 1004 -33.75 15.47 -3.57
N GLY A 1005 -33.69 16.63 -4.22
CA GLY A 1005 -34.24 16.84 -5.57
C GLY A 1005 -34.85 18.22 -5.77
N GLY A 1006 -34.09 19.13 -6.38
CA GLY A 1006 -34.50 20.46 -6.81
C GLY A 1006 -33.29 21.41 -6.77
N SER A 1007 -32.65 21.59 -7.92
CA SER A 1007 -31.51 22.46 -8.18
C SER A 1007 -31.58 23.84 -7.52
#